data_AF-A0A0P0X9S0-F1
#
_entry.id   AF-A0A0P0X9S0-F1
#
_cell.length_a   1.000
_cell.length_b   1.000
_cell.length_c   1.000
_cell.angle_alpha   90.00
_cell.angle_beta   90.00
_cell.angle_gamma   90.00
#
_symmetry.space_group_name_H-M   'P 1'
#
loop_
_entity.id
_entity.type
_entity.pdbx_description
1 polymer ?
#
loop_
_entity_poly.entity_id
_entity_poly.type
_entity_poly.pdbx_seq_one_letter_code
_entity_poly.pdbx_strand_id
1 'polypeptide(L)'
;MANATGGKHSVQIRGEQVEAAGKMATPEKWLNRFVRVVALIERTGNALGTLAFTWATVILLGGYPTVLDSKKDYRFITVIVFLEATRMFTRDNRLDYQLFFRSRGAFRLLGWNGLLIVIVYFSAMLMLSSKRGDDSFSVPLPVVIVGMAQLVATGMMLSPTALKLLCNPLRRAISLWSPLFAILLLGVCIRVQRDRGSKNTKTSRTLLYLYLVLCFFVLLPTISRLRFPCIVKLVGNVLGRKLLPWRQVILNMCMLAAIVMLVFTFSDELPLSIVYDVSVLLLLSFGNFQIPAATVRVVLALAGILHQKDEPKKEVKPDCEKKDDNDSKNLKASLIIFYGMVLGQGILYIVACLLEVFSFIPRKYLIRHGGLGGQMGVENVNLYYAYAFEKCMEGAVLAPKKISLITFAMDSLNSDSSRKKLYGVQMLHKLLKMEQLRTKTITKLTNDTKTVASLFDMLDWTSDRDSEIRLFAAKVTAELAGSLRVVQIPGTTQLVASLLDTDHQQTTRDHFLFIDSQVGREDSPIQQDGMGQQNSPVLKYLKQMVIYCLIPVDEPSNVDEQNSCMVRCWKQITKCWSVPEEEPSTDQDFLPVQGLIILERLANFDLGNCMEISRTGLISKMIDFTSYRNHMISTNEAHQIMLASLSLRVLRRLASTEGKLGVTLRQQILEHTFILSNLAEIMDDNGNSHELKQLAAEILKNLAMDRNTSADIGHIRVIISSLMRAFLSQDPSSSTNSNHLLWKNAGQALAMLAMESRDNCLVMLMEQGYVFIRQLTTMMQDDRFKCIAASLLWNMCEHAQSELSNSDLKELSYILREVLEGIMDAEGAELEVLIGLSSQICQVIPEDFAREVEHGQIKEKFIKRLVEVLNAHMKPSVHCPRIRRVIVQHAIYLMEFNSRYANDFHKCWMVEALSMVERTPSRAENYRLLSGDTGLMEHNTPLTALVARAKELMGREWVRGISSVT
;
A
#
# COMPACT_ATOMS: atom_id res chain seq x y z
N MET A 1 33.11 49.64 -21.82
CA MET A 1 32.62 50.21 -23.10
C MET A 1 32.03 49.09 -23.93
N ALA A 2 30.87 49.38 -24.52
CA ALA A 2 29.99 48.57 -25.37
C ALA A 2 30.58 47.32 -26.07
N ASN A 3 29.79 46.24 -26.12
CA ASN A 3 29.19 45.80 -27.40
C ASN A 3 28.17 44.66 -27.20
N ALA A 4 26.90 45.07 -27.20
CA ALA A 4 25.87 44.64 -28.15
C ALA A 4 25.71 43.15 -28.50
N THR A 5 24.65 42.56 -27.93
CA THR A 5 23.56 41.86 -28.62
C THR A 5 23.91 40.73 -29.61
N GLY A 6 24.05 39.50 -29.10
CA GLY A 6 23.84 38.27 -29.86
C GLY A 6 22.43 37.72 -29.60
N GLY A 7 21.60 37.67 -30.65
CA GLY A 7 20.19 37.27 -30.59
C GLY A 7 19.99 35.85 -30.07
N LYS A 8 19.19 35.72 -29.00
CA LYS A 8 18.69 34.45 -28.45
C LYS A 8 17.70 33.80 -29.41
N HIS A 9 18.14 32.78 -30.15
CA HIS A 9 17.24 31.79 -30.73
C HIS A 9 16.65 30.93 -29.61
N SER A 10 15.44 31.27 -29.18
CA SER A 10 14.65 30.51 -28.22
C SER A 10 13.96 29.36 -28.96
N VAL A 11 14.63 28.21 -29.01
CA VAL A 11 14.02 26.96 -29.48
C VAL A 11 13.04 26.47 -28.41
N GLN A 12 11.77 26.47 -28.79
CA GLN A 12 10.61 26.14 -27.99
C GLN A 12 10.53 24.63 -27.73
N ILE A 13 11.28 24.11 -26.76
CA ILE A 13 11.16 22.74 -26.25
C ILE A 13 10.00 22.72 -25.23
N ARG A 14 8.75 22.54 -25.69
CA ARG A 14 7.60 22.31 -24.77
C ARG A 14 6.70 21.13 -25.18
N GLY A 15 7.19 20.22 -26.03
CA GLY A 15 6.47 18.99 -26.40
C GLY A 15 7.00 17.72 -25.74
N GLU A 16 8.33 17.55 -25.64
CA GLU A 16 8.91 16.24 -25.29
C GLU A 16 9.01 15.94 -23.79
N GLN A 17 8.96 16.95 -22.92
CA GLN A 17 9.09 16.70 -21.48
C GLN A 17 7.85 16.08 -20.84
N VAL A 18 6.66 16.22 -21.43
CA VAL A 18 5.43 15.62 -20.89
C VAL A 18 5.34 14.13 -21.26
N GLU A 19 5.78 13.72 -22.44
CA GLU A 19 5.84 12.29 -22.80
C GLU A 19 7.00 11.54 -22.13
N ALA A 20 8.10 12.21 -21.82
CA ALA A 20 9.22 11.60 -21.09
C ALA A 20 8.87 11.28 -19.62
N ALA A 21 8.02 12.08 -18.97
CA ALA A 21 7.55 11.81 -17.61
C ALA A 21 6.65 10.55 -17.55
N GLY A 22 5.91 10.24 -18.63
CA GLY A 22 5.03 9.07 -18.73
C GLY A 22 5.74 7.72 -18.87
N LYS A 23 7.06 7.70 -19.08
CA LYS A 23 7.86 6.47 -19.24
C LYS A 23 8.90 6.28 -18.13
N MET A 24 8.64 6.75 -16.90
CA MET A 24 9.41 6.24 -15.76
C MET A 24 9.29 4.71 -15.74
N ALA A 25 10.43 4.05 -15.98
CA ALA A 25 10.49 2.60 -16.03
C ALA A 25 10.00 2.04 -14.70
N THR A 26 9.06 1.09 -14.74
CA THR A 26 8.58 0.38 -13.54
C THR A 26 9.77 -0.10 -12.71
N PRO A 27 9.79 0.07 -11.38
CA PRO A 27 10.98 -0.16 -10.54
C PRO A 27 11.52 -1.60 -10.66
N GLU A 28 10.64 -2.56 -10.93
CA GLU A 28 10.95 -3.96 -11.19
C GLU A 28 11.71 -4.25 -12.50
N LYS A 29 11.75 -3.31 -13.46
CA LYS A 29 12.28 -3.55 -14.82
C LYS A 29 13.74 -3.98 -14.79
N TRP A 30 14.54 -3.38 -13.91
CA TRP A 30 15.95 -3.72 -13.81
C TRP A 30 16.16 -5.12 -13.24
N LEU A 31 15.44 -5.47 -12.16
CA LEU A 31 15.46 -6.81 -11.59
C LEU A 31 14.97 -7.87 -12.60
N ASN A 32 13.87 -7.58 -13.31
CA ASN A 32 13.33 -8.47 -14.33
C ASN A 32 14.33 -8.68 -15.48
N ARG A 33 15.05 -7.64 -15.90
CA ARG A 33 16.09 -7.76 -16.92
C ARG A 33 17.25 -8.61 -16.42
N PHE A 34 17.70 -8.39 -15.19
CA PHE A 34 18.76 -9.19 -14.57
C PHE A 34 18.37 -10.67 -14.49
N VAL A 35 17.18 -10.98 -13.95
CA VAL A 35 16.67 -12.35 -13.85
C VAL A 35 16.56 -13.01 -15.22
N ARG A 36 16.10 -12.29 -16.25
CA ARG A 36 16.03 -12.82 -17.63
C ARG A 36 17.39 -13.18 -18.18
N VAL A 37 18.42 -12.36 -17.93
CA VAL A 37 19.79 -12.64 -18.38
C VAL A 37 20.33 -13.90 -17.70
N VAL A 38 20.21 -13.99 -16.36
CA VAL A 38 20.70 -15.17 -15.62
C VAL A 38 19.96 -16.44 -16.05
N ALA A 39 18.62 -16.37 -16.15
CA ALA A 39 17.82 -17.50 -16.60
C ALA A 39 18.14 -17.92 -18.04
N LEU A 40 18.40 -16.96 -18.94
CA LEU A 40 18.83 -17.27 -20.31
C LEU A 40 20.18 -17.99 -20.34
N ILE A 41 21.16 -17.53 -19.57
CA ILE A 41 22.47 -18.18 -19.46
C ILE A 41 22.34 -19.62 -18.95
N GLU A 42 21.56 -19.82 -17.88
CA GLU A 42 21.32 -21.16 -17.33
C GLU A 42 20.57 -22.07 -18.32
N ARG A 43 19.60 -21.53 -19.07
CA ARG A 43 18.89 -22.26 -20.13
C ARG A 43 19.78 -22.65 -21.28
N THR A 44 20.65 -21.74 -21.74
CA THR A 44 21.63 -22.04 -22.79
C THR A 44 22.61 -23.11 -22.33
N GLY A 45 23.08 -23.04 -21.07
CA GLY A 45 23.89 -24.11 -20.47
C GLY A 45 23.15 -25.45 -20.44
N ASN A 46 21.88 -25.46 -20.03
CA ASN A 46 21.03 -26.65 -20.03
C ASN A 46 20.81 -27.22 -21.44
N ALA A 47 20.64 -26.36 -22.45
CA ALA A 47 20.49 -26.76 -23.84
C ALA A 47 21.77 -27.39 -24.39
N LEU A 48 22.93 -26.75 -24.17
CA LEU A 48 24.24 -27.29 -24.54
C LEU A 48 24.51 -28.63 -23.87
N GLY A 49 24.17 -28.79 -22.59
CA GLY A 49 24.34 -30.07 -21.90
C GLY A 49 23.45 -31.17 -22.46
N THR A 50 22.23 -30.83 -22.87
CA THR A 50 21.32 -31.80 -23.51
C THR A 50 21.82 -32.19 -24.90
N LEU A 51 22.31 -31.22 -25.68
CA LEU A 51 22.95 -31.49 -26.97
C LEU A 51 24.21 -32.33 -26.80
N ALA A 52 25.06 -32.04 -25.81
CA ALA A 52 26.26 -32.80 -25.51
C ALA A 52 25.93 -34.24 -25.11
N PHE A 53 24.90 -34.44 -24.27
CA PHE A 53 24.42 -35.77 -23.92
C PHE A 53 23.99 -36.54 -25.17
N THR A 54 23.09 -35.97 -25.98
CA THR A 54 22.61 -36.59 -27.22
C THR A 54 23.77 -36.86 -28.20
N TRP A 55 24.72 -35.94 -28.33
CA TRP A 55 25.88 -36.10 -29.21
C TRP A 55 26.79 -37.24 -28.76
N ALA A 56 27.05 -37.32 -27.45
CA ALA A 56 27.84 -38.41 -26.88
C ALA A 56 27.15 -39.77 -27.08
N THR A 57 25.84 -39.86 -26.83
CA THR A 57 25.12 -41.14 -26.93
C THR A 57 24.88 -41.57 -28.37
N VAL A 58 24.48 -40.64 -29.26
CA VAL A 58 24.06 -40.95 -30.64
C VAL A 58 25.26 -41.03 -31.59
N ILE A 59 26.16 -40.04 -31.54
CA ILE A 59 27.24 -39.91 -32.53
C ILE A 59 28.51 -40.62 -32.05
N LEU A 60 28.96 -40.35 -30.83
CA LEU A 60 30.24 -40.90 -30.35
C LEU A 60 30.10 -42.38 -29.96
N LEU A 61 29.21 -42.69 -29.03
CA LEU A 61 28.99 -44.06 -28.56
C LEU A 61 28.27 -44.92 -29.61
N GLY A 62 27.37 -44.34 -30.40
CA GLY A 62 26.68 -45.05 -31.48
C GLY A 62 27.53 -45.24 -32.73
N GLY A 63 28.36 -44.27 -33.12
CA GLY A 63 29.10 -44.28 -34.39
C GLY A 63 30.57 -44.74 -34.28
N TYR A 64 31.24 -44.47 -33.16
CA TYR A 64 32.68 -44.70 -33.01
C TYR A 64 33.11 -45.45 -31.72
N PRO A 65 32.33 -46.41 -31.19
CA PRO A 65 32.62 -47.00 -29.87
C PRO A 65 33.98 -47.70 -29.81
N THR A 66 34.43 -48.30 -30.91
CA THR A 66 35.68 -49.07 -31.00
C THR A 66 36.90 -48.24 -31.36
N VAL A 67 36.72 -47.00 -31.85
CA VAL A 67 37.81 -46.12 -32.34
C VAL A 67 38.22 -45.09 -31.28
N LEU A 68 37.40 -44.87 -30.26
CA LEU A 68 37.71 -43.97 -29.14
C LEU A 68 38.95 -44.44 -28.36
N ASP A 69 39.87 -43.52 -28.06
CA ASP A 69 41.00 -43.80 -27.17
C ASP A 69 40.47 -44.24 -25.79
N SER A 70 40.62 -45.53 -25.49
CA SER A 70 40.01 -46.16 -24.33
C SER A 70 40.56 -45.62 -23.00
N LYS A 71 41.77 -45.06 -23.00
CA LYS A 71 42.40 -44.57 -21.76
C LYS A 71 41.94 -43.18 -21.35
N LYS A 72 41.78 -42.27 -22.31
CA LYS A 72 41.49 -40.86 -22.02
C LYS A 72 40.09 -40.46 -22.46
N ASP A 73 39.80 -40.47 -23.75
CA ASP A 73 38.53 -39.96 -24.28
C ASP A 73 37.33 -40.75 -23.75
N TYR A 74 37.42 -42.08 -23.74
CA TYR A 74 36.35 -42.91 -23.17
C TYR A 74 36.05 -42.55 -21.71
N ARG A 75 37.08 -42.35 -20.89
CA ARG A 75 36.93 -41.99 -19.47
C ARG A 75 36.33 -40.59 -19.32
N PHE A 76 36.78 -39.61 -20.09
CA PHE A 76 36.26 -38.24 -20.04
C PHE A 76 34.80 -38.20 -20.47
N ILE A 77 34.45 -38.82 -21.60
CA ILE A 77 33.08 -38.92 -22.09
C ILE A 77 32.19 -39.61 -21.06
N THR A 78 32.63 -40.73 -20.48
CA THR A 78 31.84 -41.47 -19.47
C THR A 78 31.48 -40.60 -18.27
N VAL A 79 32.45 -39.85 -17.72
CA VAL A 79 32.20 -38.96 -16.57
C VAL A 79 31.26 -37.82 -16.95
N ILE A 80 31.42 -37.22 -18.13
CA ILE A 80 30.56 -36.14 -18.62
C ILE A 80 29.13 -36.65 -18.86
N VAL A 81 28.98 -37.80 -19.53
CA VAL A 81 27.67 -38.43 -19.80
C VAL A 81 26.97 -38.76 -18.48
N PHE A 82 27.70 -39.27 -17.48
CA PHE A 82 27.15 -39.51 -16.16
C PHE A 82 26.65 -38.22 -15.49
N LEU A 83 27.44 -37.15 -15.53
CA LEU A 83 27.04 -35.84 -15.00
C LEU A 83 25.80 -35.27 -15.72
N GLU A 84 25.74 -35.39 -17.05
CA GLU A 84 24.59 -34.91 -17.83
C GLU A 84 23.35 -35.79 -17.65
N ALA A 85 23.51 -37.11 -17.58
CA ALA A 85 22.44 -38.03 -17.21
C ALA A 85 21.87 -37.67 -15.84
N THR A 86 22.74 -37.49 -14.84
CA THR A 86 22.32 -37.11 -13.48
C THR A 86 21.54 -35.80 -13.50
N ARG A 87 21.99 -34.78 -14.27
CA ARG A 87 21.25 -33.52 -14.43
C ARG A 87 19.87 -33.72 -15.08
N MET A 88 19.77 -34.57 -16.09
CA MET A 88 18.51 -34.84 -16.79
C MET A 88 17.53 -35.62 -15.91
N PHE A 89 17.99 -36.65 -15.20
CA PHE A 89 17.15 -37.48 -14.32
C PHE A 89 16.78 -36.79 -13.00
N THR A 90 17.63 -35.91 -12.47
CA THR A 90 17.30 -35.13 -11.26
C THR A 90 16.34 -33.98 -11.52
N ARG A 91 16.06 -33.64 -12.79
CA ARG A 91 15.20 -32.52 -13.15
C ARG A 91 13.79 -32.63 -12.55
N ASP A 92 13.28 -33.85 -12.44
CA ASP A 92 11.95 -34.11 -11.86
C ASP A 92 11.97 -34.05 -10.33
N ASN A 93 13.11 -34.37 -9.69
CA ASN A 93 13.29 -34.19 -8.25
C ASN A 93 13.86 -32.80 -7.92
N ARG A 94 12.96 -31.86 -7.64
CA ARG A 94 13.30 -30.44 -7.38
C ARG A 94 14.38 -30.24 -6.30
N LEU A 95 14.45 -31.11 -5.28
CA LEU A 95 15.44 -30.99 -4.20
C LEU A 95 16.85 -31.41 -4.67
N ASP A 96 16.95 -32.50 -5.43
CA ASP A 96 18.23 -32.98 -5.94
C ASP A 96 18.80 -32.01 -6.98
N TYR A 97 17.96 -31.55 -7.91
CA TYR A 97 18.38 -30.53 -8.87
C TYR A 97 18.86 -29.24 -8.17
N GLN A 98 18.20 -28.84 -7.07
CA GLN A 98 18.63 -27.68 -6.26
C GLN A 98 20.00 -27.87 -5.64
N LEU A 99 20.29 -29.07 -5.12
CA LEU A 99 21.56 -29.39 -4.47
C LEU A 99 22.71 -29.50 -5.49
N PHE A 100 22.43 -30.11 -6.64
CA PHE A 100 23.48 -30.47 -7.60
C PHE A 100 23.70 -29.44 -8.71
N PHE A 101 22.64 -28.85 -9.27
CA PHE A 101 22.73 -28.17 -10.56
C PHE A 101 22.15 -26.76 -10.62
N ARG A 102 21.54 -26.26 -9.54
CA ARG A 102 20.95 -24.92 -9.54
C ARG A 102 22.02 -23.84 -9.32
N SER A 103 22.04 -22.80 -10.15
CA SER A 103 22.99 -21.67 -9.98
C SER A 103 22.73 -20.84 -8.71
N ARG A 104 21.46 -20.70 -8.31
CA ARG A 104 21.05 -19.96 -7.11
C ARG A 104 21.59 -20.59 -5.83
N GLY A 105 22.26 -19.77 -5.03
CA GLY A 105 22.86 -20.20 -3.76
C GLY A 105 24.15 -20.99 -3.94
N ALA A 106 24.76 -20.96 -5.13
CA ALA A 106 26.04 -21.61 -5.39
C ALA A 106 27.18 -21.02 -4.55
N PHE A 107 27.02 -19.82 -4.01
CA PHE A 107 27.89 -19.26 -2.98
C PHE A 107 27.19 -19.18 -1.62
N ARG A 108 27.86 -19.65 -0.57
CA ARG A 108 27.55 -19.45 0.84
C ARG A 108 28.55 -18.46 1.44
N LEU A 109 28.05 -17.52 2.26
CA LEU A 109 28.93 -16.77 3.14
C LEU A 109 29.58 -17.75 4.12
N LEU A 110 30.91 -17.72 4.19
CA LEU A 110 31.70 -18.60 5.03
C LEU A 110 31.48 -18.24 6.50
N GLY A 111 30.60 -18.97 7.19
CA GLY A 111 30.43 -18.86 8.64
C GLY A 111 31.67 -19.39 9.40
N TRP A 112 31.68 -19.25 10.72
CA TRP A 112 32.75 -19.72 11.62
C TRP A 112 33.25 -21.14 11.31
N ASN A 113 32.35 -22.04 10.92
CA ASN A 113 32.68 -23.41 10.53
C ASN A 113 33.62 -23.48 9.32
N GLY A 114 33.43 -22.63 8.30
CA GLY A 114 34.26 -22.67 7.11
C GLY A 114 35.67 -22.14 7.35
N LEU A 115 35.84 -21.05 8.12
CA LEU A 115 37.16 -20.57 8.55
C LEU A 115 37.95 -21.66 9.30
N LEU A 116 37.25 -22.43 10.13
CA LEU A 116 37.84 -23.51 10.90
C LEU A 116 38.27 -24.68 10.00
N ILE A 117 37.46 -25.04 9.00
CA ILE A 117 37.83 -26.05 7.99
C ILE A 117 39.07 -25.60 7.21
N VAL A 118 39.17 -24.31 6.81
CA VAL A 118 40.37 -23.78 6.14
C VAL A 118 41.62 -24.05 6.98
N ILE A 119 41.60 -23.70 8.27
CA ILE A 119 42.76 -23.89 9.16
C ILE A 119 43.10 -25.38 9.29
N VAL A 120 42.10 -26.23 9.55
CA VAL A 120 42.30 -27.67 9.72
C VAL A 120 42.87 -28.30 8.45
N TYR A 121 42.34 -27.92 7.28
CA TYR A 121 42.82 -28.40 5.99
C TYR A 121 44.23 -27.89 5.69
N PHE A 122 44.51 -26.61 5.95
CA PHE A 122 45.85 -26.05 5.74
C PHE A 122 46.89 -26.72 6.63
N SER A 123 46.59 -26.89 7.93
CA SER A 123 47.44 -27.63 8.84
C SER A 123 47.68 -29.05 8.34
N ALA A 124 46.65 -29.76 7.89
CA ALA A 124 46.79 -31.11 7.35
C ALA A 124 47.63 -31.14 6.05
N MET A 125 47.40 -30.21 5.13
CA MET A 125 48.12 -30.13 3.86
C MET A 125 49.59 -29.75 4.06
N LEU A 126 49.90 -28.81 4.95
CA LEU A 126 51.29 -28.52 5.31
C LEU A 126 52.00 -29.73 5.90
N MET A 127 51.31 -30.52 6.73
CA MET A 127 51.87 -31.75 7.29
C MET A 127 52.15 -32.80 6.19
N LEU A 128 51.25 -32.90 5.20
CA LEU A 128 51.42 -33.76 4.02
C LEU A 128 52.56 -33.30 3.11
N SER A 129 52.63 -32.00 2.79
CA SER A 129 53.69 -31.42 1.95
C SER A 129 55.06 -31.53 2.60
N SER A 130 55.13 -31.39 3.94
CA SER A 130 56.37 -31.58 4.70
C SER A 130 56.94 -33.00 4.57
N LYS A 131 56.11 -33.99 4.22
CA LYS A 131 56.50 -35.40 4.08
C LYS A 131 57.37 -35.68 2.85
N ARG A 132 57.57 -34.72 1.94
CA ARG A 132 58.35 -34.95 0.70
C ARG A 132 59.87 -34.91 0.89
N GLY A 133 60.37 -34.66 2.11
CA GLY A 133 61.80 -34.39 2.35
C GLY A 133 62.61 -35.40 3.16
N ASP A 134 62.02 -36.17 4.08
CA ASP A 134 62.81 -37.04 4.97
C ASP A 134 62.02 -38.29 5.38
N ASP A 135 62.57 -39.46 5.04
CA ASP A 135 62.00 -40.78 5.28
C ASP A 135 62.09 -41.26 6.75
N SER A 136 62.49 -40.39 7.69
CA SER A 136 62.82 -40.81 9.07
C SER A 136 61.74 -40.52 10.13
N PHE A 137 60.54 -40.06 9.77
CA PHE A 137 59.44 -39.90 10.74
C PHE A 137 58.45 -41.08 10.73
N SER A 138 58.86 -42.18 11.35
CA SER A 138 57.99 -43.31 11.67
C SER A 138 57.19 -43.05 12.95
N VAL A 139 56.13 -42.24 12.90
CA VAL A 139 55.12 -42.19 13.99
C VAL A 139 53.72 -42.02 13.38
N PRO A 140 52.72 -42.86 13.72
CA PRO A 140 51.38 -42.85 13.10
C PRO A 140 50.46 -41.72 13.61
N LEU A 141 50.90 -40.93 14.60
CA LEU A 141 50.11 -39.84 15.19
C LEU A 141 49.62 -38.79 14.18
N PRO A 142 50.42 -38.33 13.18
CA PRO A 142 49.96 -37.38 12.18
C PRO A 142 48.86 -37.95 11.29
N VAL A 143 48.90 -39.26 10.96
CA VAL A 143 47.86 -39.90 10.15
C VAL A 143 46.54 -39.97 10.91
N VAL A 144 46.58 -40.28 12.21
CA VAL A 144 45.40 -40.26 13.06
C VAL A 144 44.85 -38.83 13.19
N ILE A 145 45.71 -37.84 13.37
CA ILE A 145 45.32 -36.42 13.43
C ILE A 145 44.71 -35.95 12.11
N VAL A 146 45.28 -36.34 10.96
CA VAL A 146 44.75 -36.03 9.62
C VAL A 146 43.41 -36.74 9.40
N GLY A 147 43.28 -38.01 9.81
CA GLY A 147 42.02 -38.75 9.72
C GLY A 147 40.92 -38.14 10.59
N MET A 148 41.24 -37.71 11.80
CA MET A 148 40.30 -37.00 12.69
C MET A 148 39.98 -35.60 12.15
N ALA A 149 40.95 -34.90 11.58
CA ALA A 149 40.76 -33.62 10.89
C ALA A 149 39.84 -33.76 9.67
N GLN A 150 40.00 -34.82 8.87
CA GLN A 150 39.10 -35.17 7.78
C GLN A 150 37.70 -35.49 8.32
N LEU A 151 37.57 -36.23 9.42
CA LEU A 151 36.27 -36.56 10.01
C LEU A 151 35.53 -35.31 10.50
N VAL A 152 36.23 -34.38 11.16
CA VAL A 152 35.69 -33.08 11.60
C VAL A 152 35.33 -32.21 10.39
N ALA A 153 36.20 -32.10 9.39
CA ALA A 153 35.94 -31.35 8.16
C ALA A 153 34.73 -31.91 7.40
N THR A 154 34.63 -33.25 7.27
CA THR A 154 33.48 -33.92 6.65
C THR A 154 32.21 -33.67 7.45
N GLY A 155 32.30 -33.74 8.78
CA GLY A 155 31.25 -33.36 9.74
C GLY A 155 30.74 -31.94 9.54
N MET A 156 31.63 -30.99 9.27
CA MET A 156 31.30 -29.57 9.12
C MET A 156 30.90 -29.19 7.68
N MET A 157 31.29 -29.98 6.67
CA MET A 157 30.88 -29.82 5.26
C MET A 157 29.42 -30.24 5.03
N LEU A 158 28.88 -31.08 5.90
CA LEU A 158 27.48 -31.48 5.85
C LEU A 158 26.59 -30.24 6.03
N SER A 159 25.72 -30.00 5.04
CA SER A 159 24.70 -28.95 5.10
C SER A 159 23.91 -29.02 6.42
N PRO A 160 23.31 -27.95 6.93
CA PRO A 160 22.50 -27.99 8.17
C PRO A 160 21.45 -29.11 8.13
N THR A 161 20.94 -29.42 6.94
CA THR A 161 20.03 -30.53 6.64
C THR A 161 20.71 -31.89 6.84
N ALA A 162 21.90 -32.09 6.27
CA ALA A 162 22.63 -33.34 6.44
C ALA A 162 23.22 -33.49 7.86
N LEU A 163 23.52 -32.38 8.54
CA LEU A 163 23.92 -32.37 9.96
C LEU A 163 22.79 -32.83 10.90
N LYS A 164 21.52 -32.80 10.46
CA LYS A 164 20.39 -33.40 11.20
C LYS A 164 20.45 -34.93 11.24
N LEU A 165 21.20 -35.57 10.33
CA LEU A 165 21.41 -37.02 10.35
C LEU A 165 22.36 -37.45 11.48
N LEU A 166 23.17 -36.54 12.02
CA LEU A 166 24.08 -36.82 13.13
C LEU A 166 23.36 -36.67 14.48
N CYS A 167 23.55 -37.64 15.37
CA CYS A 167 22.97 -37.60 16.72
C CYS A 167 23.38 -36.31 17.47
N ASN A 168 22.43 -35.71 18.18
CA ASN A 168 22.62 -34.48 18.97
C ASN A 168 23.89 -34.41 19.85
N PRO A 169 24.31 -35.47 20.58
CA PRO A 169 25.55 -35.39 21.37
C PRO A 169 26.79 -35.19 20.51
N LEU A 170 26.87 -35.88 19.36
CA LEU A 170 28.00 -35.78 18.44
C LEU A 170 28.08 -34.37 17.83
N ARG A 171 26.93 -33.83 17.43
CA ARG A 171 26.80 -32.46 16.91
C ARG A 171 27.30 -31.42 17.91
N ARG A 172 26.93 -31.57 19.20
CA ARG A 172 27.40 -30.70 20.28
C ARG A 172 28.90 -30.86 20.53
N ALA A 173 29.41 -32.09 20.56
CA ALA A 173 30.83 -32.36 20.78
C ALA A 173 31.69 -31.73 19.68
N ILE A 174 31.34 -31.94 18.40
CA ILE A 174 32.03 -31.33 17.26
C ILE A 174 32.06 -29.81 17.43
N SER A 175 30.91 -29.17 17.69
CA SER A 175 30.82 -27.71 17.86
C SER A 175 31.61 -27.18 19.07
N LEU A 176 31.79 -27.98 20.13
CA LEU A 176 32.48 -27.53 21.35
C LEU A 176 34.00 -27.56 21.17
N TRP A 177 34.52 -28.64 20.61
CA TRP A 177 35.96 -28.93 20.55
C TRP A 177 36.66 -28.37 19.30
N SER A 178 35.89 -28.06 18.25
CA SER A 178 36.40 -27.57 16.96
C SER A 178 37.47 -26.45 17.07
N PRO A 179 37.27 -25.34 17.81
CA PRO A 179 38.26 -24.26 17.87
C PRO A 179 39.53 -24.65 18.62
N LEU A 180 39.38 -25.45 19.68
CA LEU A 180 40.52 -26.00 20.41
C LEU A 180 41.37 -26.89 19.49
N PHE A 181 40.73 -27.73 18.69
CA PHE A 181 41.43 -28.63 17.76
C PHE A 181 42.19 -27.87 16.67
N ALA A 182 41.57 -26.84 16.07
CA ALA A 182 42.22 -26.01 15.05
C ALA A 182 43.50 -25.33 15.60
N ILE A 183 43.50 -24.92 16.86
CA ILE A 183 44.68 -24.32 17.48
C ILE A 183 45.71 -25.39 17.85
N LEU A 184 45.31 -26.54 18.40
CA LEU A 184 46.25 -27.63 18.67
C LEU A 184 47.03 -28.04 17.41
N LEU A 185 46.34 -28.08 16.25
CA LEU A 185 46.97 -28.30 14.95
C LEU A 185 48.01 -27.22 14.60
N LEU A 186 47.70 -25.95 14.82
CA LEU A 186 48.66 -24.84 14.64
C LEU A 186 49.93 -25.04 15.47
N GLY A 187 49.80 -25.51 16.71
CA GLY A 187 50.93 -25.84 17.58
C GLY A 187 51.83 -26.94 17.01
N VAL A 188 51.24 -27.96 16.38
CA VAL A 188 51.98 -29.01 15.67
C VAL A 188 52.70 -28.45 14.44
N CYS A 189 52.04 -27.60 13.65
CA CYS A 189 52.66 -26.96 12.48
C CYS A 189 53.89 -26.10 12.87
N ILE A 190 53.79 -25.32 13.95
CA ILE A 190 54.93 -24.52 14.47
C ILE A 190 56.07 -25.43 14.93
N ARG A 191 55.76 -26.60 15.51
CA ARG A 191 56.78 -27.58 15.92
C ARG A 191 57.48 -28.19 14.72
N VAL A 192 56.75 -28.56 13.67
CA VAL A 192 57.33 -29.08 12.41
C VAL A 192 58.22 -28.03 11.74
N GLN A 193 57.79 -26.76 11.71
CA GLN A 193 58.63 -25.65 11.21
C GLN A 193 59.95 -25.50 12.00
N ARG A 194 59.88 -25.64 13.34
CA ARG A 194 61.04 -25.53 14.22
C ARG A 194 62.05 -26.66 13.97
N ASP A 195 61.56 -27.88 13.75
CA ASP A 195 62.40 -29.05 13.47
C ASP A 195 63.12 -28.96 12.12
N ARG A 196 62.51 -28.28 11.13
CA ARG A 196 63.08 -28.05 9.79
C ARG A 196 64.32 -27.13 9.77
N GLY A 197 64.86 -26.76 10.94
CA GLY A 197 66.16 -26.08 11.04
C GLY A 197 66.17 -24.65 10.51
N SER A 198 65.05 -23.92 10.56
CA SER A 198 65.02 -22.51 10.18
C SER A 198 66.01 -21.72 11.05
N LYS A 199 67.07 -21.18 10.41
CA LYS A 199 68.21 -20.48 11.03
C LYS A 199 67.81 -19.29 11.93
N ASN A 200 66.55 -18.87 11.91
CA ASN A 200 66.06 -17.72 12.67
C ASN A 200 65.37 -18.14 13.98
N THR A 201 66.17 -18.53 14.97
CA THR A 201 65.71 -18.96 16.30
C THR A 201 64.82 -17.92 17.01
N LYS A 202 64.98 -16.62 16.69
CA LYS A 202 64.13 -15.54 17.18
C LYS A 202 62.68 -15.68 16.69
N THR A 203 62.47 -15.86 15.38
CA THR A 203 61.12 -15.97 14.78
C THR A 203 60.35 -17.16 15.32
N SER A 204 61.01 -18.32 15.50
CA SER A 204 60.39 -19.52 16.09
C SER A 204 59.92 -19.29 17.53
N ARG A 205 60.71 -18.58 18.35
CA ARG A 205 60.31 -18.22 19.72
C ARG A 205 59.13 -17.25 19.72
N THR A 206 59.14 -16.24 18.86
CA THR A 206 58.03 -15.28 18.74
C THR A 206 56.73 -15.97 18.32
N LEU A 207 56.79 -16.89 17.35
CA LEU A 207 55.64 -17.68 16.92
C LEU A 207 55.09 -18.58 18.06
N LEU A 208 55.98 -19.19 18.85
CA LEU A 208 55.57 -20.00 19.99
C LEU A 208 54.87 -19.16 21.07
N TYR A 209 55.37 -17.96 21.38
CA TYR A 209 54.72 -17.06 22.34
C TYR A 209 53.35 -16.59 21.82
N LEU A 210 53.25 -16.17 20.55
CA LEU A 210 51.99 -15.80 19.93
C LEU A 210 50.98 -16.97 19.96
N TYR A 211 51.43 -18.20 19.71
CA TYR A 211 50.62 -19.40 19.84
C TYR A 211 50.11 -19.63 21.27
N LEU A 212 50.97 -19.49 22.29
CA LEU A 212 50.56 -19.65 23.70
C LEU A 212 49.52 -18.60 24.12
N VAL A 213 49.71 -17.35 23.68
CA VAL A 213 48.74 -16.26 23.88
C VAL A 213 47.41 -16.60 23.20
N LEU A 214 47.45 -17.07 21.95
CA LEU A 214 46.27 -17.47 21.20
C LEU A 214 45.51 -18.63 21.85
N CYS A 215 46.26 -19.66 22.28
CA CYS A 215 45.74 -20.79 23.04
C CYS A 215 44.98 -20.32 24.29
N PHE A 216 45.58 -19.43 25.08
CA PHE A 216 44.95 -18.88 26.29
C PHE A 216 43.61 -18.18 25.96
N PHE A 217 43.58 -17.34 24.92
CA PHE A 217 42.38 -16.61 24.51
C PHE A 217 41.27 -17.50 23.92
N VAL A 218 41.58 -18.68 23.39
CA VAL A 218 40.56 -19.63 22.89
C VAL A 218 40.17 -20.68 23.93
N LEU A 219 41.07 -21.02 24.86
CA LEU A 219 40.75 -21.89 25.99
C LEU A 219 39.68 -21.24 26.88
N LEU A 220 39.76 -19.92 27.13
CA LEU A 220 38.78 -19.19 27.95
C LEU A 220 37.32 -19.31 27.45
N PRO A 221 37.01 -18.98 26.17
CA PRO A 221 35.70 -19.19 25.58
C PRO A 221 35.28 -20.66 25.55
N THR A 222 36.23 -21.58 25.34
CA THR A 222 35.90 -23.00 25.18
C THR A 222 35.60 -23.68 26.51
N ILE A 223 36.38 -23.39 27.55
CA ILE A 223 36.11 -23.81 28.93
C ILE A 223 34.76 -23.27 29.38
N SER A 224 34.46 -22.01 29.07
CA SER A 224 33.17 -21.42 29.44
C SER A 224 31.98 -21.94 28.61
N ARG A 225 32.21 -22.72 27.53
CA ARG A 225 31.16 -23.50 26.85
C ARG A 225 30.86 -24.83 27.57
N LEU A 226 31.80 -25.38 28.34
CA LEU A 226 31.55 -26.53 29.20
C LEU A 226 30.64 -26.04 30.33
N ARG A 227 29.33 -26.29 30.20
CA ARG A 227 28.28 -25.84 31.14
C ARG A 227 28.37 -26.54 32.51
N PHE A 228 29.55 -26.66 33.10
CA PHE A 228 29.69 -27.11 34.48
C PHE A 228 29.20 -25.99 35.41
N PRO A 229 28.26 -26.27 36.33
CA PRO A 229 27.67 -25.24 37.21
C PRO A 229 28.71 -24.40 37.97
N CYS A 230 29.79 -25.03 38.45
CA CYS A 230 30.89 -24.34 39.13
C CYS A 230 31.63 -23.35 38.23
N ILE A 231 31.86 -23.71 36.96
CA ILE A 231 32.58 -22.86 36.00
C ILE A 231 31.70 -21.69 35.54
N VAL A 232 30.40 -21.91 35.34
CA VAL A 232 29.46 -20.84 34.98
C VAL A 232 29.34 -19.81 36.10
N LYS A 233 29.31 -20.24 37.37
CA LYS A 233 29.39 -19.32 38.53
C LYS A 233 30.69 -18.54 38.56
N LEU A 234 31.84 -19.20 38.36
CA LEU A 234 33.15 -18.55 38.38
C LEU A 234 33.31 -17.52 37.25
N VAL A 235 32.97 -17.90 36.02
CA VAL A 235 33.04 -17.02 34.84
C VAL A 235 31.99 -15.90 34.93
N GLY A 236 30.81 -16.18 35.49
CA GLY A 236 29.78 -15.19 35.76
C GLY A 236 30.22 -14.14 36.78
N ASN A 237 30.91 -14.55 37.84
CA ASN A 237 31.39 -13.66 38.90
C ASN A 237 32.58 -12.80 38.47
N VAL A 238 33.49 -13.32 37.65
CA VAL A 238 34.71 -12.58 37.28
C VAL A 238 34.54 -11.73 36.01
N LEU A 239 33.79 -12.18 34.99
CA LEU A 239 33.80 -11.54 33.66
C LEU A 239 32.52 -10.76 33.28
N GLY A 240 31.50 -10.73 34.13
CA GLY A 240 30.29 -9.92 33.93
C GLY A 240 29.43 -10.32 32.71
N ARG A 241 28.11 -10.16 32.81
CA ARG A 241 27.15 -10.51 31.73
C ARG A 241 27.41 -9.77 30.41
N LYS A 242 28.11 -8.64 30.45
CA LYS A 242 28.37 -7.76 29.29
C LYS A 242 29.34 -8.36 28.26
N LEU A 243 30.09 -9.43 28.57
CA LEU A 243 31.06 -10.02 27.63
C LEU A 243 30.47 -11.13 26.71
N LEU A 244 29.20 -11.52 26.90
CA LEU A 244 28.56 -12.52 26.04
C LEU A 244 28.65 -12.20 24.52
N PRO A 245 28.42 -10.95 24.06
CA PRO A 245 28.62 -10.60 22.64
C PRO A 245 30.10 -10.62 22.23
N TRP A 246 31.01 -10.23 23.13
CA TRP A 246 32.45 -10.18 22.85
C TRP A 246 33.08 -11.57 22.69
N ARG A 247 32.50 -12.64 23.27
CA ARG A 247 32.99 -14.01 23.11
C ARG A 247 33.17 -14.41 21.65
N GLN A 248 32.19 -14.06 20.81
CA GLN A 248 32.23 -14.39 19.39
C GLN A 248 33.30 -13.56 18.66
N VAL A 249 33.45 -12.28 19.04
CA VAL A 249 34.47 -11.38 18.49
C VAL A 249 35.87 -11.87 18.85
N ILE A 250 36.12 -12.24 20.11
CA ILE A 250 37.41 -12.76 20.59
C ILE A 250 37.79 -14.04 19.83
N LEU A 251 36.86 -15.00 19.71
CA LEU A 251 37.10 -16.23 18.94
C LEU A 251 37.40 -15.91 17.47
N ASN A 252 36.64 -15.03 16.82
CA ASN A 252 36.89 -14.67 15.42
C ASN A 252 38.25 -13.99 15.23
N MET A 253 38.63 -13.07 16.13
CA MET A 253 39.95 -12.43 16.10
C MET A 253 41.07 -13.45 16.32
N CYS A 254 40.86 -14.44 17.20
CA CYS A 254 41.83 -15.51 17.41
C CYS A 254 41.95 -16.43 16.18
N MET A 255 40.84 -16.78 15.52
CA MET A 255 40.88 -17.61 14.32
C MET A 255 41.54 -16.88 13.15
N LEU A 256 41.30 -15.56 13.02
CA LEU A 256 41.99 -14.73 12.04
C LEU A 256 43.49 -14.65 12.34
N ALA A 257 43.86 -14.45 13.61
CA ALA A 257 45.25 -14.47 14.05
C ALA A 257 45.91 -15.84 13.82
N ALA A 258 45.18 -16.95 13.98
CA ALA A 258 45.67 -18.30 13.66
C ALA A 258 46.03 -18.43 12.17
N ILE A 259 45.16 -17.95 11.27
CA ILE A 259 45.42 -17.95 9.82
C ILE A 259 46.63 -17.09 9.48
N VAL A 260 46.70 -15.87 10.03
CA VAL A 260 47.84 -14.97 9.82
C VAL A 260 49.14 -15.61 10.31
N MET A 261 49.13 -16.21 11.50
CA MET A 261 50.27 -16.95 12.06
C MET A 261 50.73 -18.07 11.14
N LEU A 262 49.78 -18.83 10.59
CA LEU A 262 50.02 -19.98 9.73
C LEU A 262 50.64 -19.55 8.38
N VAL A 263 50.15 -18.47 7.78
CA VAL A 263 50.73 -17.83 6.58
C VAL A 263 52.15 -17.31 6.85
N PHE A 264 52.39 -16.69 8.01
CA PHE A 264 53.73 -16.23 8.41
C PHE A 264 54.69 -17.37 8.74
N THR A 265 54.17 -18.50 9.24
CA THR A 265 55.00 -19.66 9.58
C THR A 265 55.61 -20.26 8.31
N PHE A 266 54.88 -20.31 7.20
CA PHE A 266 55.30 -20.97 5.96
C PHE A 266 55.52 -20.00 4.78
N SER A 267 55.96 -18.77 5.08
CA SER A 267 56.14 -17.73 4.05
C SER A 267 57.11 -18.07 2.92
N ASP A 268 57.98 -19.07 3.08
CA ASP A 268 58.88 -19.50 2.01
C ASP A 268 58.18 -20.38 0.94
N GLU A 269 57.02 -20.97 1.24
CA GLU A 269 56.23 -21.83 0.33
C GLU A 269 54.99 -21.11 -0.24
N LEU A 270 55.01 -19.77 -0.17
CA LEU A 270 53.86 -18.86 -0.35
C LEU A 270 53.05 -19.02 -1.66
N PRO A 271 53.63 -19.16 -2.87
CA PRO A 271 52.82 -19.10 -4.09
C PRO A 271 51.91 -20.31 -4.26
N LEU A 272 52.38 -21.53 -3.92
CA LEU A 272 51.55 -22.73 -4.01
C LEU A 272 50.49 -22.73 -2.90
N SER A 273 50.91 -22.36 -1.69
CA SER A 273 50.07 -22.25 -0.50
C SER A 273 48.88 -21.31 -0.71
N ILE A 274 49.11 -20.09 -1.20
CA ILE A 274 48.06 -19.11 -1.47
C ILE A 274 47.08 -19.63 -2.53
N VAL A 275 47.57 -20.31 -3.58
CA VAL A 275 46.69 -20.88 -4.61
C VAL A 275 45.77 -21.96 -4.02
N TYR A 276 46.30 -22.83 -3.16
CA TYR A 276 45.48 -23.81 -2.45
C TYR A 276 44.49 -23.15 -1.48
N ASP A 277 44.91 -22.12 -0.74
CA ASP A 277 44.03 -21.39 0.19
C ASP A 277 42.90 -20.69 -0.53
N VAL A 278 43.19 -20.00 -1.63
CA VAL A 278 42.18 -19.37 -2.47
C VAL A 278 41.27 -20.45 -3.05
N SER A 279 41.81 -21.60 -3.47
CA SER A 279 41.01 -22.72 -3.98
C SER A 279 40.11 -23.36 -2.92
N VAL A 280 40.59 -23.51 -1.68
CA VAL A 280 39.83 -24.07 -0.55
C VAL A 280 38.81 -23.07 -0.05
N LEU A 281 39.15 -21.79 0.07
CA LEU A 281 38.19 -20.72 0.38
C LEU A 281 37.11 -20.64 -0.70
N LEU A 282 37.47 -20.74 -1.98
CA LEU A 282 36.52 -20.85 -3.09
C LEU A 282 35.65 -22.10 -2.93
N LEU A 283 36.24 -23.27 -2.69
CA LEU A 283 35.52 -24.54 -2.50
C LEU A 283 34.53 -24.50 -1.32
N LEU A 284 34.96 -23.98 -0.18
CA LEU A 284 34.14 -23.87 1.03
C LEU A 284 33.10 -22.75 0.91
N SER A 285 33.34 -21.76 0.07
CA SER A 285 32.33 -20.77 -0.30
C SER A 285 31.24 -21.37 -1.18
N PHE A 286 31.38 -22.60 -1.69
CA PHE A 286 30.33 -23.19 -2.51
C PHE A 286 29.14 -23.65 -1.64
N GLY A 287 27.98 -23.08 -1.91
CA GLY A 287 26.73 -23.43 -1.25
C GLY A 287 26.04 -24.67 -1.80
N ASN A 288 26.41 -25.09 -3.02
CA ASN A 288 25.88 -26.26 -3.71
C ASN A 288 26.96 -26.88 -4.64
N PHE A 289 26.65 -28.01 -5.29
CA PHE A 289 27.63 -28.70 -6.16
C PHE A 289 27.70 -28.14 -7.58
N GLN A 290 26.99 -27.05 -7.91
CA GLN A 290 26.93 -26.56 -9.28
C GLN A 290 28.27 -25.98 -9.75
N ILE A 291 28.98 -25.22 -8.92
CA ILE A 291 30.31 -24.69 -9.28
C ILE A 291 31.33 -25.83 -9.42
N PRO A 292 31.48 -26.77 -8.46
CA PRO A 292 32.33 -27.95 -8.64
C PRO A 292 32.01 -28.73 -9.91
N ALA A 293 30.73 -29.02 -10.17
CA ALA A 293 30.30 -29.73 -11.36
C ALA A 293 30.64 -28.95 -12.64
N ALA A 294 30.45 -27.63 -12.66
CA ALA A 294 30.82 -26.78 -13.78
C ALA A 294 32.35 -26.74 -14.00
N THR A 295 33.14 -26.67 -12.92
CA THR A 295 34.60 -26.74 -12.98
C THR A 295 35.07 -28.08 -13.55
N VAL A 296 34.49 -29.20 -13.12
CA VAL A 296 34.79 -30.53 -13.67
C VAL A 296 34.48 -30.58 -15.18
N ARG A 297 33.33 -30.03 -15.61
CA ARG A 297 32.99 -29.93 -17.04
C ARG A 297 34.05 -29.14 -17.82
N VAL A 298 34.47 -27.98 -17.30
CA VAL A 298 35.49 -27.13 -17.95
C VAL A 298 36.84 -27.85 -18.03
N VAL A 299 37.29 -28.45 -16.93
CA VAL A 299 38.60 -29.13 -16.87
C VAL A 299 38.63 -30.34 -17.80
N LEU A 300 37.62 -31.21 -17.76
CA LEU A 300 37.56 -32.38 -18.62
C LEU A 300 37.43 -32.00 -20.10
N ALA A 301 36.62 -30.99 -20.42
CA ALA A 301 36.48 -30.53 -21.80
C ALA A 301 37.76 -29.89 -22.35
N LEU A 302 38.45 -29.07 -21.54
CA LEU A 302 39.75 -28.49 -21.93
C LEU A 302 40.81 -29.58 -22.12
N ALA A 303 40.89 -30.55 -21.20
CA ALA A 303 41.80 -31.68 -21.32
C ALA A 303 41.52 -32.50 -22.57
N GLY A 304 40.24 -32.75 -22.88
CA GLY A 304 39.81 -33.43 -24.11
C GLY A 304 40.20 -32.66 -25.38
N ILE A 305 39.97 -31.35 -25.43
CA ILE A 305 40.34 -30.50 -26.58
C ILE A 305 41.86 -30.44 -26.78
N LEU A 306 42.63 -30.31 -25.69
CA LEU A 306 44.09 -30.29 -25.76
C LEU A 306 44.64 -31.63 -26.24
N HIS A 307 44.13 -32.76 -25.70
CA HIS A 307 44.51 -34.10 -26.15
C HIS A 307 44.26 -34.29 -27.65
N GLN A 308 43.14 -33.79 -28.17
CA GLN A 308 42.84 -33.83 -29.60
C GLN A 308 43.74 -32.90 -30.44
N LYS A 309 44.27 -31.81 -29.89
CA LYS A 309 45.23 -30.93 -30.60
C LYS A 309 46.65 -31.51 -30.63
N ASP A 310 47.06 -32.16 -29.55
CA ASP A 310 48.43 -32.69 -29.38
C ASP A 310 48.66 -34.01 -30.12
N GLU A 311 47.61 -34.68 -30.59
CA GLU A 311 47.70 -35.88 -31.44
C GLU A 311 48.55 -35.58 -32.71
N PRO A 312 49.76 -36.17 -32.84
CA PRO A 312 50.64 -35.91 -33.95
C PRO A 312 50.00 -36.40 -35.25
N LYS A 313 50.07 -35.59 -36.31
CA LYS A 313 49.73 -36.00 -37.68
C LYS A 313 50.54 -37.26 -37.98
N LYS A 314 49.93 -38.44 -37.88
CA LYS A 314 50.56 -39.68 -38.35
C LYS A 314 50.91 -39.46 -39.81
N GLU A 315 52.21 -39.44 -40.10
CA GLU A 315 52.73 -39.37 -41.46
C GLU A 315 52.12 -40.51 -42.26
N VAL A 316 51.39 -40.13 -43.30
CA VAL A 316 50.72 -41.04 -44.22
C VAL A 316 51.81 -41.87 -44.91
N LYS A 317 51.92 -43.14 -44.52
CA LYS A 317 52.57 -44.14 -45.39
C LYS A 317 51.73 -44.24 -46.66
N PRO A 318 52.31 -44.02 -47.86
CA PRO A 318 51.60 -44.35 -49.08
C PRO A 318 51.42 -45.87 -49.11
N ASP A 319 50.32 -46.31 -49.72
CA ASP A 319 49.96 -47.71 -49.93
C ASP A 319 49.21 -48.37 -48.77
N CYS A 320 47.99 -47.90 -48.51
CA CYS A 320 46.81 -48.74 -48.26
C CYS A 320 45.54 -47.87 -48.31
N GLU A 321 44.43 -48.50 -48.68
CA GLU A 321 43.15 -47.92 -49.08
C GLU A 321 42.67 -46.68 -48.29
N LYS A 322 42.31 -45.64 -49.04
CA LYS A 322 41.86 -44.30 -48.58
C LYS A 322 40.53 -44.27 -47.80
N LYS A 323 40.06 -45.39 -47.23
CA LYS A 323 38.74 -45.43 -46.56
C LYS A 323 38.79 -44.96 -45.10
N ASP A 324 39.88 -45.19 -44.38
CA ASP A 324 39.97 -44.90 -42.92
C ASP A 324 40.32 -43.44 -42.56
N ASP A 325 40.93 -42.68 -43.47
CA ASP A 325 41.37 -41.31 -43.17
C ASP A 325 40.17 -40.38 -42.91
N ASN A 326 39.03 -40.64 -43.56
CA ASN A 326 37.83 -39.82 -43.38
C ASN A 326 37.15 -40.06 -42.03
N ASP A 327 37.10 -41.30 -41.55
CA ASP A 327 36.48 -41.66 -40.26
C ASP A 327 37.27 -41.10 -39.07
N SER A 328 38.60 -41.14 -39.13
CA SER A 328 39.44 -40.53 -38.09
C SER A 328 39.27 -39.00 -38.02
N LYS A 329 39.17 -38.32 -39.17
CA LYS A 329 38.90 -36.88 -39.25
C LYS A 329 37.51 -36.55 -38.72
N ASN A 330 36.50 -37.33 -39.09
CA ASN A 330 35.13 -37.16 -38.63
C ASN A 330 35.00 -37.38 -37.11
N LEU A 331 35.69 -38.39 -36.55
CA LEU A 331 35.76 -38.62 -35.11
C LEU A 331 36.40 -37.45 -34.37
N LYS A 332 37.57 -37.00 -34.83
CA LYS A 332 38.28 -35.86 -34.23
C LYS A 332 37.41 -34.59 -34.25
N ALA A 333 36.78 -34.30 -35.39
CA ALA A 333 35.85 -33.18 -35.49
C ALA A 333 34.66 -33.34 -34.52
N SER A 334 34.08 -34.54 -34.44
CA SER A 334 32.95 -34.85 -33.55
C SER A 334 33.32 -34.69 -32.07
N LEU A 335 34.53 -35.10 -31.66
CA LEU A 335 35.04 -34.94 -30.31
C LEU A 335 35.28 -33.46 -29.96
N ILE A 336 35.84 -32.69 -30.90
CA ILE A 336 36.02 -31.24 -30.72
C ILE A 336 34.67 -30.54 -30.54
N ILE A 337 33.65 -30.91 -31.33
CA ILE A 337 32.29 -30.37 -31.19
C ILE A 337 31.69 -30.75 -29.84
N PHE A 338 31.79 -32.02 -29.43
CA PHE A 338 31.30 -32.50 -28.13
C PHE A 338 31.95 -31.75 -26.97
N TYR A 339 33.27 -31.75 -26.88
CA TYR A 339 33.98 -31.05 -25.81
C TYR A 339 33.75 -29.53 -25.89
N GLY A 340 33.59 -28.97 -27.09
CA GLY A 340 33.19 -27.57 -27.27
C GLY A 340 31.84 -27.24 -26.62
N MET A 341 30.83 -28.10 -26.78
CA MET A 341 29.52 -27.94 -26.13
C MET A 341 29.62 -28.05 -24.60
N VAL A 342 30.36 -29.04 -24.09
CA VAL A 342 30.55 -29.25 -22.64
C VAL A 342 31.34 -28.09 -22.02
N LEU A 343 32.36 -27.59 -22.71
CA LEU A 343 33.13 -26.42 -22.30
C LEU A 343 32.22 -25.19 -22.22
N GLY A 344 31.43 -24.95 -23.27
CA GLY A 344 30.46 -23.86 -23.31
C GLY A 344 29.45 -23.96 -22.15
N GLN A 345 28.91 -25.14 -21.89
CA GLN A 345 28.03 -25.40 -20.75
C GLN A 345 28.70 -25.06 -19.41
N GLY A 346 29.90 -25.59 -19.16
CA GLY A 346 30.64 -25.35 -17.92
C GLY A 346 30.92 -23.86 -17.68
N ILE A 347 31.36 -23.14 -18.72
CA ILE A 347 31.60 -21.69 -18.65
C ILE A 347 30.30 -20.93 -18.34
N LEU A 348 29.20 -21.23 -19.04
CA LEU A 348 27.92 -20.56 -18.81
C LEU A 348 27.41 -20.76 -17.38
N TYR A 349 27.57 -21.95 -16.80
CA TYR A 349 27.19 -22.18 -15.41
C TYR A 349 28.07 -21.41 -14.41
N ILE A 350 29.38 -21.34 -14.64
CA ILE A 350 30.27 -20.50 -13.81
C ILE A 350 29.84 -19.04 -13.89
N VAL A 351 29.58 -18.53 -15.11
CA VAL A 351 29.09 -17.16 -15.33
C VAL A 351 27.75 -16.93 -14.62
N ALA A 352 26.80 -17.86 -14.71
CA ALA A 352 25.52 -17.75 -14.00
C ALA A 352 25.72 -17.69 -12.49
N CYS A 353 26.60 -18.53 -11.93
CA CYS A 353 26.91 -18.52 -10.50
C CYS A 353 27.58 -17.21 -10.06
N LEU A 354 28.48 -16.65 -10.86
CA LEU A 354 29.11 -15.36 -10.60
C LEU A 354 28.10 -14.21 -10.65
N LEU A 355 27.21 -14.20 -11.63
CA LEU A 355 26.15 -13.21 -11.72
C LEU A 355 25.21 -13.28 -10.51
N GLU A 356 24.86 -14.48 -10.05
CA GLU A 356 24.03 -14.67 -8.85
C GLU A 356 24.63 -14.02 -7.59
N VAL A 357 25.96 -13.91 -7.46
CA VAL A 357 26.61 -13.15 -6.37
C VAL A 357 26.17 -11.69 -6.40
N PHE A 358 26.05 -11.09 -7.58
CA PHE A 358 25.65 -9.69 -7.76
C PHE A 358 24.13 -9.47 -7.75
N SER A 359 23.33 -10.53 -7.56
CA SER A 359 21.86 -10.41 -7.50
C SER A 359 21.36 -9.55 -6.34
N PHE A 360 22.19 -9.25 -5.33
CA PHE A 360 21.82 -8.32 -4.26
C PHE A 360 21.60 -6.89 -4.75
N ILE A 361 22.34 -6.45 -5.78
CA ILE A 361 22.28 -5.06 -6.26
C ILE A 361 20.88 -4.76 -6.86
N PRO A 362 20.35 -5.54 -7.82
CA PRO A 362 19.01 -5.30 -8.35
C PRO A 362 17.88 -5.54 -7.35
N ARG A 363 18.06 -6.45 -6.39
CA ARG A 363 17.10 -6.64 -5.29
C ARG A 363 17.03 -5.39 -4.42
N LYS A 364 18.18 -4.84 -4.01
CA LYS A 364 18.24 -3.67 -3.13
C LYS A 364 17.77 -2.38 -3.80
N TYR A 365 18.02 -2.24 -5.11
CA TYR A 365 17.44 -1.17 -5.91
C TYR A 365 15.91 -1.22 -5.90
N LEU A 366 15.33 -2.42 -6.08
CA LEU A 366 13.88 -2.59 -6.03
C LEU A 366 13.31 -2.28 -4.64
N ILE A 367 14.00 -2.68 -3.56
CA ILE A 367 13.61 -2.36 -2.19
C ILE A 367 13.45 -0.84 -1.99
N ARG A 368 14.40 -0.07 -2.50
CA ARG A 368 14.43 1.40 -2.36
C ARG A 368 13.47 2.12 -3.28
N HIS A 369 13.55 1.86 -4.58
CA HIS A 369 12.73 2.56 -5.58
C HIS A 369 11.32 1.99 -5.69
N GLY A 370 11.08 0.80 -5.16
CA GLY A 370 9.76 0.20 -5.03
C GLY A 370 9.01 0.56 -3.74
N GLY A 371 9.60 1.38 -2.85
CA GLY A 371 8.97 1.72 -1.56
C GLY A 371 8.81 0.52 -0.62
N LEU A 372 9.58 -0.55 -0.83
CA LEU A 372 9.50 -1.78 -0.04
C LEU A 372 10.47 -1.70 1.13
N GLY A 373 10.25 -0.76 2.05
CA GLY A 373 11.02 -0.62 3.30
C GLY A 373 10.80 -1.80 4.28
N GLY A 374 11.67 -1.89 5.29
CA GLY A 374 11.61 -2.88 6.36
C GLY A 374 12.21 -4.26 6.08
N GLN A 375 12.33 -5.08 7.13
CA GLN A 375 12.71 -6.49 7.00
C GLN A 375 11.73 -7.24 6.09
N MET A 376 10.45 -6.91 6.18
CA MET A 376 9.41 -7.51 5.34
C MET A 376 9.56 -7.13 3.86
N GLY A 377 9.98 -5.90 3.56
CA GLY A 377 10.29 -5.47 2.19
C GLY A 377 11.40 -6.30 1.56
N VAL A 378 12.43 -6.65 2.33
CA VAL A 378 13.53 -7.53 1.89
C VAL A 378 13.03 -8.94 1.58
N GLU A 379 12.20 -9.52 2.45
CA GLU A 379 11.62 -10.85 2.26
C GLU A 379 10.74 -10.93 1.01
N ASN A 380 9.88 -9.92 0.83
CA ASN A 380 9.02 -9.77 -0.34
C ASN A 380 9.80 -9.73 -1.66
N VAL A 381 10.88 -8.94 -1.73
CA VAL A 381 11.72 -8.87 -2.93
C VAL A 381 12.48 -10.18 -3.17
N ASN A 382 12.90 -10.88 -2.12
CA ASN A 382 13.53 -12.19 -2.26
C ASN A 382 12.56 -13.25 -2.82
N LEU A 383 11.30 -13.24 -2.36
CA LEU A 383 10.26 -14.10 -2.90
C LEU A 383 9.91 -13.74 -4.36
N TYR A 384 9.80 -12.45 -4.67
CA TYR A 384 9.58 -11.99 -6.03
C TYR A 384 10.73 -12.40 -6.96
N TYR A 385 11.98 -12.25 -6.53
CA TYR A 385 13.15 -12.71 -7.27
C TYR A 385 13.05 -14.22 -7.56
N ALA A 386 12.65 -15.00 -6.56
CA ALA A 386 12.49 -16.43 -6.71
C ALA A 386 11.38 -16.80 -7.70
N TYR A 387 10.23 -16.14 -7.61
CA TYR A 387 9.11 -16.30 -8.51
C TYR A 387 9.47 -15.90 -9.95
N ALA A 388 10.09 -14.74 -10.14
CA ALA A 388 10.48 -14.23 -11.44
C ALA A 388 11.46 -15.18 -12.13
N PHE A 389 12.42 -15.72 -11.36
CA PHE A 389 13.37 -16.70 -11.88
C PHE A 389 12.68 -18.00 -12.30
N GLU A 390 11.78 -18.54 -11.47
CA GLU A 390 11.02 -19.76 -11.78
C GLU A 390 10.13 -19.58 -13.02
N LYS A 391 9.42 -18.46 -13.14
CA LYS A 391 8.62 -18.16 -14.34
C LYS A 391 9.46 -17.97 -15.60
N CYS A 392 10.65 -17.38 -15.46
CA CYS A 392 11.62 -17.32 -16.54
C CYS A 392 12.18 -18.71 -16.91
N MET A 393 12.11 -19.71 -16.03
CA MET A 393 12.58 -21.08 -16.27
C MET A 393 11.50 -22.04 -16.79
N GLU A 394 10.20 -21.75 -16.64
CA GLU A 394 9.08 -22.58 -17.15
C GLU A 394 8.73 -22.34 -18.64
N GLY A 395 8.84 -21.12 -19.18
CA GLY A 395 8.24 -20.75 -20.49
C GLY A 395 9.12 -20.97 -21.74
N ALA A 396 8.55 -20.83 -22.94
CA ALA A 396 9.35 -20.82 -24.18
C ALA A 396 10.36 -19.64 -24.18
N VAL A 397 11.59 -19.86 -24.68
CA VAL A 397 12.66 -18.83 -24.69
C VAL A 397 12.23 -17.57 -25.45
N LEU A 398 11.49 -17.74 -26.55
CA LEU A 398 11.05 -16.66 -27.44
C LEU A 398 9.78 -15.93 -26.97
N ALA A 399 9.02 -16.49 -26.01
CA ALA A 399 7.78 -15.91 -25.51
C ALA A 399 7.76 -15.87 -23.97
N PRO A 400 8.58 -15.00 -23.35
CA PRO A 400 8.62 -14.89 -21.90
C PRO A 400 7.26 -14.43 -21.36
N LYS A 401 6.70 -15.16 -20.39
CA LYS A 401 5.50 -14.74 -19.65
C LYS A 401 5.73 -13.32 -19.08
N LYS A 402 4.68 -12.49 -19.10
CA LYS A 402 4.73 -11.13 -18.51
C LYS A 402 4.84 -11.25 -16.99
N ILE A 403 6.05 -11.11 -16.48
CA ILE A 403 6.35 -11.05 -15.04
C ILE A 403 6.27 -9.60 -14.59
N SER A 404 5.48 -9.33 -13.56
CA SER A 404 5.39 -8.02 -12.89
C SER A 404 5.12 -8.23 -11.40
N LEU A 405 5.42 -7.22 -10.56
CA LEU A 405 5.12 -7.30 -9.12
C LEU A 405 3.62 -7.52 -8.88
N ILE A 406 2.76 -6.88 -9.68
CA ILE A 406 1.31 -7.04 -9.58
C ILE A 406 0.90 -8.52 -9.80
N THR A 407 1.41 -9.19 -10.86
CA THR A 407 1.09 -10.60 -11.10
C THR A 407 1.61 -11.49 -9.98
N PHE A 408 2.81 -11.22 -9.47
CA PHE A 408 3.35 -11.95 -8.33
C PHE A 408 2.50 -11.81 -7.07
N ALA A 409 2.05 -10.59 -6.77
CA ALA A 409 1.23 -10.32 -5.61
C ALA A 409 -0.12 -11.04 -5.70
N MET A 410 -0.77 -11.00 -6.88
CA MET A 410 -2.01 -11.72 -7.16
C MET A 410 -1.84 -13.25 -7.07
N ASP A 411 -0.79 -13.80 -7.68
CA ASP A 411 -0.50 -15.24 -7.61
C ASP A 411 -0.18 -15.70 -6.18
N SER A 412 0.50 -14.86 -5.39
CA SER A 412 0.84 -15.16 -4.00
C SER A 412 -0.40 -15.13 -3.09
N LEU A 413 -1.30 -14.17 -3.33
CA LEU A 413 -2.59 -14.05 -2.66
C LEU A 413 -3.50 -15.25 -2.96
N ASN A 414 -3.51 -15.73 -4.21
CA ASN A 414 -4.30 -16.89 -4.63
C ASN A 414 -3.66 -18.25 -4.28
N SER A 415 -2.56 -18.27 -3.53
CA SER A 415 -1.88 -19.52 -3.17
C SER A 415 -2.39 -20.10 -1.84
N ASP A 416 -2.24 -21.40 -1.65
CA ASP A 416 -2.76 -22.10 -0.46
C ASP A 416 -2.01 -21.78 0.84
N SER A 417 -0.83 -21.14 0.75
CA SER A 417 0.00 -20.84 1.91
C SER A 417 -0.39 -19.50 2.54
N SER A 418 -0.84 -19.51 3.80
CA SER A 418 -1.16 -18.28 4.57
C SER A 418 -0.01 -17.27 4.55
N ARG A 419 1.23 -17.73 4.73
CA ARG A 419 2.42 -16.87 4.64
C ARG A 419 2.57 -16.21 3.26
N LYS A 420 2.31 -16.93 2.16
CA LYS A 420 2.33 -16.32 0.81
C LYS A 420 1.18 -15.36 0.60
N LYS A 421 0.00 -15.64 1.19
CA LYS A 421 -1.14 -14.73 1.17
C LYS A 421 -0.80 -13.39 1.83
N LEU A 422 -0.19 -13.43 3.03
CA LEU A 422 0.28 -12.23 3.73
C LEU A 422 1.19 -11.37 2.83
N TYR A 423 2.23 -11.97 2.25
CA TYR A 423 3.13 -11.28 1.33
C TYR A 423 2.41 -10.72 0.10
N GLY A 424 1.45 -11.48 -0.46
CA GLY A 424 0.62 -11.05 -1.57
C GLY A 424 -0.19 -9.79 -1.26
N VAL A 425 -0.95 -9.81 -0.17
CA VAL A 425 -1.82 -8.69 0.24
C VAL A 425 -0.99 -7.47 0.65
N GLN A 426 0.08 -7.65 1.42
CA GLN A 426 1.00 -6.55 1.78
C GLN A 426 1.62 -5.90 0.54
N MET A 427 2.07 -6.71 -0.42
CA MET A 427 2.62 -6.21 -1.68
C MET A 427 1.57 -5.43 -2.47
N LEU A 428 0.33 -5.93 -2.57
CA LEU A 428 -0.76 -5.20 -3.20
C LEU A 428 -1.03 -3.85 -2.52
N HIS A 429 -1.05 -3.82 -1.18
CA HIS A 429 -1.24 -2.59 -0.44
C HIS A 429 -0.16 -1.55 -0.78
N LYS A 430 1.11 -1.93 -0.75
CA LYS A 430 2.22 -1.04 -1.13
C LYS A 430 2.10 -0.57 -2.58
N LEU A 431 1.77 -1.46 -3.51
CA LEU A 431 1.57 -1.11 -4.93
C LEU A 431 0.41 -0.12 -5.16
N LEU A 432 -0.65 -0.18 -4.34
CA LEU A 432 -1.80 0.72 -4.40
C LEU A 432 -1.53 2.10 -3.79
N LYS A 433 -0.55 2.21 -2.88
CA LYS A 433 -0.07 3.49 -2.35
C LYS A 433 0.87 4.21 -3.33
N MET A 434 1.52 3.48 -4.24
CA MET A 434 2.37 4.10 -5.27
C MET A 434 1.53 4.67 -6.42
N GLU A 435 1.49 6.00 -6.54
CA GLU A 435 0.70 6.72 -7.57
C GLU A 435 0.94 6.19 -9.00
N GLN A 436 2.20 5.91 -9.35
CA GLN A 436 2.60 5.41 -10.67
C GLN A 436 2.04 4.02 -11.00
N LEU A 437 1.79 3.17 -9.99
CA LEU A 437 1.33 1.79 -10.18
C LEU A 437 -0.13 1.60 -9.76
N ARG A 438 -0.72 2.57 -9.03
CA ARG A 438 -2.07 2.49 -8.47
C ARG A 438 -3.12 2.19 -9.52
N THR A 439 -3.22 3.01 -10.57
CA THR A 439 -4.23 2.85 -11.63
C THR A 439 -4.10 1.49 -12.36
N LYS A 440 -2.87 1.09 -12.68
CA LYS A 440 -2.58 -0.21 -13.30
C LYS A 440 -2.88 -1.39 -12.37
N THR A 441 -2.69 -1.22 -11.06
CA THR A 441 -2.97 -2.25 -10.06
C THR A 441 -4.48 -2.40 -9.86
N ILE A 442 -5.22 -1.29 -9.72
CA ILE A 442 -6.69 -1.28 -9.60
C ILE A 442 -7.31 -1.95 -10.82
N THR A 443 -6.99 -1.49 -12.03
CA THR A 443 -7.56 -2.05 -13.27
C THR A 443 -7.30 -3.55 -13.41
N LYS A 444 -6.13 -4.03 -13.02
CA LYS A 444 -5.80 -5.45 -13.10
C LYS A 444 -6.47 -6.29 -12.00
N LEU A 445 -6.60 -5.75 -10.79
CA LEU A 445 -7.32 -6.40 -9.69
C LEU A 445 -8.81 -6.48 -9.98
N THR A 446 -9.45 -5.39 -10.38
CA THR A 446 -10.89 -5.34 -10.71
C THR A 446 -11.26 -6.33 -11.82
N ASN A 447 -10.35 -6.56 -12.78
CA ASN A 447 -10.58 -7.52 -13.86
C ASN A 447 -10.34 -8.99 -13.46
N ASP A 448 -9.68 -9.26 -12.32
CA ASP A 448 -9.43 -10.61 -11.83
C ASP A 448 -10.37 -10.93 -10.66
N THR A 449 -11.55 -11.45 -11.02
CA THR A 449 -12.62 -11.79 -10.07
C THR A 449 -12.17 -12.79 -9.01
N LYS A 450 -11.24 -13.70 -9.32
CA LYS A 450 -10.71 -14.68 -8.36
C LYS A 450 -9.91 -14.01 -7.25
N THR A 451 -9.05 -13.06 -7.61
CA THR A 451 -8.26 -12.30 -6.64
C THR A 451 -9.14 -11.41 -5.77
N VAL A 452 -10.16 -10.77 -6.37
CA VAL A 452 -11.12 -9.94 -5.63
C VAL A 452 -11.96 -10.78 -4.66
N ALA A 453 -12.47 -11.94 -5.08
CA ALA A 453 -13.17 -12.87 -4.20
C ALA A 453 -12.28 -13.32 -3.03
N SER A 454 -11.03 -13.68 -3.33
CA SER A 454 -10.06 -14.09 -2.29
C SER A 454 -9.74 -12.96 -1.30
N LEU A 455 -9.75 -11.69 -1.73
CA LEU A 455 -9.60 -10.54 -0.84
C LEU A 455 -10.80 -10.39 0.10
N PHE A 456 -12.02 -10.58 -0.41
CA PHE A 456 -13.23 -10.55 0.40
C PHE A 456 -13.27 -11.72 1.40
N ASP A 457 -12.91 -12.93 0.97
CA ASP A 457 -12.84 -14.11 1.85
C ASP A 457 -11.87 -13.88 3.02
N MET A 458 -10.77 -13.15 2.80
CA MET A 458 -9.82 -12.80 3.86
C MET A 458 -10.36 -11.79 4.88
N LEU A 459 -11.45 -11.07 4.59
CA LEU A 459 -12.09 -10.17 5.56
C LEU A 459 -12.82 -10.96 6.65
N ASP A 460 -13.21 -12.20 6.37
CA ASP A 460 -13.89 -13.11 7.31
C ASP A 460 -12.92 -13.77 8.31
N TRP A 461 -11.61 -13.59 8.11
CA TRP A 461 -10.59 -14.29 8.89
C TRP A 461 -10.49 -13.70 10.30
N THR A 462 -11.08 -14.35 11.28
CA THR A 462 -11.13 -13.89 12.68
C THR A 462 -10.01 -14.45 13.56
N SER A 463 -9.15 -15.34 13.05
CA SER A 463 -8.09 -15.95 13.83
C SER A 463 -6.98 -14.94 14.18
N ASP A 464 -6.47 -14.95 15.43
CA ASP A 464 -5.38 -14.06 15.86
C ASP A 464 -4.14 -14.14 14.96
N ARG A 465 -3.86 -15.32 14.40
CA ARG A 465 -2.71 -15.56 13.50
C ARG A 465 -2.88 -14.89 12.15
N ASP A 466 -4.13 -14.65 11.77
CA ASP A 466 -4.53 -14.09 10.48
C ASP A 466 -4.93 -12.62 10.59
N SER A 467 -4.87 -12.04 11.80
CA SER A 467 -5.22 -10.64 12.09
C SER A 467 -4.52 -9.63 11.18
N GLU A 468 -3.22 -9.82 10.95
CA GLU A 468 -2.45 -8.98 10.04
C GLU A 468 -2.92 -9.13 8.58
N ILE A 469 -3.23 -10.35 8.15
CA ILE A 469 -3.75 -10.62 6.80
C ILE A 469 -5.10 -9.93 6.62
N ARG A 470 -6.00 -10.06 7.61
CA ARG A 470 -7.32 -9.42 7.62
C ARG A 470 -7.20 -7.89 7.51
N LEU A 471 -6.31 -7.28 8.28
CA LEU A 471 -6.07 -5.83 8.25
C LEU A 471 -5.57 -5.36 6.89
N PHE A 472 -4.55 -6.02 6.32
CA PHE A 472 -4.06 -5.64 5.00
C PHE A 472 -5.10 -5.92 3.90
N ALA A 473 -5.92 -6.96 4.04
CA ALA A 473 -7.00 -7.24 3.10
C ALA A 473 -8.06 -6.14 3.15
N ALA A 474 -8.42 -5.65 4.35
CA ALA A 474 -9.31 -4.50 4.52
C ALA A 474 -8.73 -3.24 3.89
N LYS A 475 -7.45 -2.94 4.11
CA LYS A 475 -6.76 -1.79 3.48
C LYS A 475 -6.73 -1.87 1.95
N VAL A 476 -6.44 -3.04 1.38
CA VAL A 476 -6.46 -3.25 -0.08
C VAL A 476 -7.88 -3.10 -0.61
N THR A 477 -8.86 -3.66 0.08
CA THR A 477 -10.28 -3.58 -0.30
C THR A 477 -10.79 -2.14 -0.24
N ALA A 478 -10.38 -1.36 0.77
CA ALA A 478 -10.68 0.07 0.85
C ALA A 478 -10.15 0.83 -0.38
N GLU A 479 -8.94 0.52 -0.84
CA GLU A 479 -8.37 1.11 -2.05
C GLU A 479 -9.06 0.67 -3.35
N LEU A 480 -9.67 -0.51 -3.36
CA LEU A 480 -10.43 -1.04 -4.51
C LEU A 480 -11.91 -0.63 -4.52
N ALA A 481 -12.51 -0.36 -3.37
CA ALA A 481 -13.94 -0.13 -3.19
C ALA A 481 -14.52 0.94 -4.13
N GLY A 482 -13.77 2.01 -4.41
CA GLY A 482 -14.15 3.05 -5.36
C GLY A 482 -14.12 2.63 -6.84
N SER A 483 -13.95 1.33 -7.12
CA SER A 483 -13.89 0.76 -8.47
C SER A 483 -14.59 -0.62 -8.54
N LEU A 484 -15.41 -0.96 -7.53
CA LEU A 484 -16.09 -2.26 -7.44
C LEU A 484 -17.61 -2.10 -7.40
N ARG A 485 -18.30 -2.86 -8.27
CA ARG A 485 -19.76 -3.07 -8.19
C ARG A 485 -20.04 -4.29 -7.33
N VAL A 486 -20.31 -4.08 -6.06
CA VAL A 486 -20.52 -5.15 -5.07
C VAL A 486 -21.75 -6.00 -5.38
N VAL A 487 -22.72 -5.45 -6.11
CA VAL A 487 -23.88 -6.20 -6.63
C VAL A 487 -23.48 -7.48 -7.41
N GLN A 488 -22.25 -7.55 -7.92
CA GLN A 488 -21.73 -8.72 -8.64
C GLN A 488 -21.12 -9.82 -7.73
N ILE A 489 -20.90 -9.54 -6.44
CA ILE A 489 -20.25 -10.45 -5.48
C ILE A 489 -21.17 -10.58 -4.24
N PRO A 490 -22.07 -11.57 -4.21
CA PRO A 490 -22.96 -11.79 -3.08
C PRO A 490 -22.18 -12.03 -1.77
N GLY A 491 -22.68 -11.50 -0.65
CA GLY A 491 -22.08 -11.66 0.68
C GLY A 491 -21.01 -10.64 1.06
N THR A 492 -20.49 -9.85 0.12
CA THR A 492 -19.47 -8.83 0.38
C THR A 492 -19.88 -7.81 1.45
N THR A 493 -21.14 -7.37 1.47
CA THR A 493 -21.63 -6.40 2.47
C THR A 493 -21.65 -7.00 3.88
N GLN A 494 -21.94 -8.30 4.03
CA GLN A 494 -21.84 -9.01 5.31
C GLN A 494 -20.39 -9.15 5.77
N LEU A 495 -19.47 -9.40 4.84
CA LEU A 495 -18.03 -9.44 5.13
C LEU A 495 -17.48 -8.07 5.56
N VAL A 496 -17.98 -6.98 4.99
CA VAL A 496 -17.64 -5.64 5.46
C VAL A 496 -18.29 -5.35 6.82
N ALA A 497 -19.49 -5.87 7.08
CA ALA A 497 -20.15 -5.74 8.37
C ALA A 497 -19.37 -6.41 9.52
N SER A 498 -18.62 -7.48 9.25
CA SER A 498 -17.78 -8.15 10.24
C SER A 498 -16.54 -7.33 10.64
N LEU A 499 -16.13 -6.36 9.81
CA LEU A 499 -15.05 -5.42 10.15
C LEU A 499 -15.50 -4.36 11.15
N LEU A 500 -16.82 -4.13 11.24
CA LEU A 500 -17.43 -3.16 12.15
C LEU A 500 -17.75 -3.77 13.52
N ASP A 501 -17.67 -5.09 13.68
CA ASP A 501 -17.87 -5.72 14.98
C ASP A 501 -16.72 -5.34 15.91
N THR A 502 -17.01 -4.46 16.86
CA THR A 502 -16.12 -4.18 17.98
C THR A 502 -16.24 -5.38 18.90
N ASP A 503 -15.19 -6.19 18.97
CA ASP A 503 -15.18 -7.31 19.91
C ASP A 503 -15.34 -6.74 21.33
N HIS A 504 -16.54 -6.91 21.90
CA HIS A 504 -16.83 -6.54 23.29
C HIS A 504 -15.96 -7.35 24.29
N GLN A 505 -15.11 -8.27 23.81
CA GLN A 505 -14.06 -8.94 24.58
C GLN A 505 -12.79 -8.12 24.80
N GLN A 506 -12.83 -6.78 24.75
CA GLN A 506 -12.06 -6.06 25.76
C GLN A 506 -12.73 -6.29 27.11
N THR A 507 -12.44 -7.47 27.66
CA THR A 507 -12.58 -7.85 29.05
C THR A 507 -12.87 -6.63 29.90
N THR A 508 -14.09 -6.55 30.42
CA THR A 508 -14.40 -5.94 31.70
C THR A 508 -13.51 -6.64 32.75
N ARG A 509 -12.19 -6.45 32.63
CA ARG A 509 -11.23 -6.66 33.68
C ARG A 509 -11.50 -5.47 34.56
N ASP A 510 -12.43 -5.70 35.49
CA ASP A 510 -12.69 -4.88 36.65
C ASP A 510 -11.35 -4.35 37.17
N HIS A 511 -10.99 -3.16 36.71
CA HIS A 511 -9.71 -2.50 36.95
C HIS A 511 -9.62 -1.95 38.39
N PHE A 512 -10.51 -2.39 39.27
CA PHE A 512 -10.53 -2.03 40.69
C PHE A 512 -9.86 -3.07 41.60
N LEU A 513 -9.42 -4.22 41.10
CA LEU A 513 -8.78 -5.25 41.95
C LEU A 513 -7.31 -5.56 41.65
N PHE A 514 -6.59 -4.69 40.94
CA PHE A 514 -5.13 -4.75 40.89
C PHE A 514 -4.49 -3.36 40.87
N ILE A 515 -4.72 -2.59 41.94
CA ILE A 515 -3.78 -1.55 42.38
C ILE A 515 -3.05 -2.12 43.59
N ASP A 516 -1.97 -2.88 43.34
CA ASP A 516 -0.80 -2.85 44.22
C ASP A 516 0.39 -3.56 43.55
N SER A 517 1.11 -2.82 42.71
CA SER A 517 2.53 -3.04 42.50
C SER A 517 3.15 -1.77 41.93
N GLN A 518 3.21 -0.73 42.76
CA GLN A 518 4.20 0.32 42.57
C GLN A 518 5.58 -0.26 42.91
N VAL A 519 6.46 -0.36 41.91
CA VAL A 519 7.90 -0.38 42.16
C VAL A 519 8.59 0.47 41.09
N GLY A 520 9.01 1.66 41.51
CA GLY A 520 10.35 2.18 41.24
C GLY A 520 10.68 2.59 39.81
N ARG A 521 10.25 3.81 39.46
CA ARG A 521 11.01 4.74 38.61
C ARG A 521 12.41 4.94 39.23
N GLU A 522 13.47 4.70 38.46
CA GLU A 522 14.78 5.31 38.67
C GLU A 522 15.37 5.74 37.34
N ASP A 523 15.99 6.91 37.40
CA ASP A 523 16.20 7.85 36.31
C ASP A 523 17.43 7.56 35.43
N SER A 524 17.39 8.15 34.24
CA SER A 524 18.51 8.41 33.34
C SER A 524 19.56 9.36 33.99
N PRO A 525 20.55 9.89 33.26
CA PRO A 525 21.78 9.28 32.73
C PRO A 525 23.05 10.05 33.18
N ILE A 526 24.23 9.42 33.35
CA ILE A 526 25.50 10.19 33.39
C ILE A 526 26.63 9.43 32.67
N GLN A 527 26.99 9.96 31.50
CA GLN A 527 28.33 10.37 31.07
C GLN A 527 29.53 9.57 31.60
N GLN A 528 30.26 8.90 30.72
CA GLN A 528 31.69 8.68 30.93
C GLN A 528 32.48 8.76 29.62
N ASP A 529 33.53 9.56 29.76
CA ASP A 529 34.39 10.17 28.78
C ASP A 529 35.62 9.30 28.47
N GLY A 530 36.23 9.56 27.32
CA GLY A 530 37.65 9.32 27.03
C GLY A 530 38.20 7.90 27.09
N MET A 531 38.51 7.34 25.91
CA MET A 531 39.87 6.89 25.66
C MET A 531 40.15 6.80 24.15
N GLY A 532 41.07 7.64 23.71
CA GLY A 532 41.58 7.66 22.34
C GLY A 532 42.30 6.37 22.00
N GLN A 533 41.99 5.81 20.83
CA GLN A 533 42.80 4.76 20.24
C GLN A 533 43.01 5.03 18.76
N GLN A 534 44.29 4.99 18.39
CA GLN A 534 44.86 5.47 17.15
C GLN A 534 44.22 4.84 15.91
N ASN A 535 43.79 5.72 15.00
CA ASN A 535 43.14 5.44 13.75
C ASN A 535 44.17 4.99 12.69
N SER A 536 44.06 3.75 12.19
CA SER A 536 44.41 3.49 10.79
C SER A 536 43.11 3.43 9.98
N PRO A 537 42.91 4.35 9.01
CA PRO A 537 41.61 4.52 8.36
C PRO A 537 41.14 3.26 7.63
N VAL A 538 42.06 2.52 7.00
CA VAL A 538 41.73 1.35 6.16
C VAL A 538 41.09 0.21 6.96
N LEU A 539 41.55 -0.05 8.19
CA LEU A 539 41.04 -1.17 9.00
C LEU A 539 39.65 -0.89 9.60
N LYS A 540 39.35 0.39 9.87
CA LYS A 540 38.00 0.82 10.26
C LYS A 540 37.01 0.67 9.10
N TYR A 541 37.42 1.05 7.88
CA TYR A 541 36.61 0.86 6.66
C TYR A 541 36.31 -0.61 6.37
N LEU A 542 37.30 -1.50 6.48
CA LEU A 542 37.11 -2.94 6.25
C LEU A 542 36.20 -3.59 7.31
N LYS A 543 36.35 -3.22 8.59
CA LYS A 543 35.45 -3.68 9.66
C LYS A 543 34.02 -3.16 9.47
N GLN A 544 33.84 -1.89 9.08
CA GLN A 544 32.51 -1.37 8.76
C GLN A 544 31.92 -2.01 7.51
N MET A 545 32.72 -2.26 6.47
CA MET A 545 32.26 -2.89 5.23
C MET A 545 31.70 -4.31 5.48
N VAL A 546 32.33 -5.09 6.36
CA VAL A 546 31.84 -6.42 6.73
C VAL A 546 30.57 -6.33 7.59
N ILE A 547 30.51 -5.41 8.54
CA ILE A 547 29.34 -5.26 9.43
C ILE A 547 28.11 -4.73 8.67
N TYR A 548 28.28 -3.77 7.75
CA TYR A 548 27.17 -3.22 6.95
C TYR A 548 26.60 -4.20 5.93
N CYS A 549 27.37 -5.21 5.48
CA CYS A 549 26.84 -6.27 4.64
C CYS A 549 25.91 -7.22 5.40
N LEU A 550 25.96 -7.23 6.74
CA LEU A 550 25.36 -8.29 7.56
C LEU A 550 24.07 -7.89 8.30
N ILE A 551 23.91 -6.65 8.79
CA ILE A 551 22.72 -6.24 9.59
C ILE A 551 22.48 -4.72 9.45
N PRO A 552 21.26 -4.23 9.17
CA PRO A 552 20.94 -2.80 9.25
C PRO A 552 20.96 -2.38 10.73
N VAL A 553 21.84 -1.44 11.08
CA VAL A 553 21.93 -0.83 12.43
C VAL A 553 22.04 0.68 12.27
N ASP A 554 21.37 1.39 13.19
CA ASP A 554 21.11 2.83 13.17
C ASP A 554 22.37 3.72 13.21
N GLU A 555 22.18 4.91 12.66
CA GLU A 555 23.21 5.89 12.31
C GLU A 555 23.90 6.49 13.56
N PRO A 556 25.25 6.52 13.64
CA PRO A 556 25.94 7.06 14.80
C PRO A 556 25.96 8.60 14.79
N SER A 557 25.29 9.19 15.77
CA SER A 557 25.15 10.62 16.01
C SER A 557 26.36 11.22 16.74
N ASN A 558 27.55 11.21 16.13
CA ASN A 558 28.61 12.21 16.35
C ASN A 558 29.87 11.79 15.60
N VAL A 559 30.15 12.38 14.44
CA VAL A 559 31.48 12.33 13.85
C VAL A 559 31.79 13.72 13.30
N ASP A 560 32.75 14.37 13.94
CA ASP A 560 33.24 15.71 13.62
C ASP A 560 33.49 15.88 12.11
N GLU A 561 32.98 17.00 11.63
CA GLU A 561 32.75 17.32 10.23
C GLU A 561 34.04 17.80 9.55
N GLN A 562 35.07 16.95 9.48
CA GLN A 562 36.27 17.22 8.68
C GLN A 562 36.18 16.64 7.26
N ASN A 563 35.73 17.52 6.37
CA ASN A 563 35.81 17.59 4.91
C ASN A 563 36.74 16.61 4.16
N SER A 564 36.25 15.40 3.88
CA SER A 564 36.83 14.53 2.86
C SER A 564 35.76 14.16 1.84
N CYS A 565 36.07 14.38 0.55
CA CYS A 565 35.25 13.96 -0.59
C CYS A 565 34.83 12.48 -0.49
N MET A 566 35.68 11.63 0.10
CA MET A 566 35.34 10.25 0.39
C MET A 566 34.19 10.12 1.39
N VAL A 567 34.10 10.95 2.44
CA VAL A 567 32.98 10.90 3.39
C VAL A 567 31.68 11.35 2.73
N ARG A 568 31.71 12.34 1.83
CA ARG A 568 30.51 12.74 1.06
C ARG A 568 30.11 11.65 0.07
N CYS A 569 31.08 11.08 -0.65
CA CYS A 569 30.86 9.95 -1.57
C CYS A 569 30.37 8.72 -0.80
N TRP A 570 30.88 8.49 0.42
CA TRP A 570 30.49 7.38 1.27
C TRP A 570 29.15 7.61 1.94
N LYS A 571 28.82 8.84 2.38
CA LYS A 571 27.44 9.21 2.77
C LYS A 571 26.48 8.99 1.59
N GLN A 572 26.89 9.29 0.36
CA GLN A 572 26.09 8.99 -0.83
C GLN A 572 25.93 7.47 -1.02
N ILE A 573 26.99 6.68 -0.81
CA ILE A 573 26.99 5.22 -0.99
C ILE A 573 26.25 4.50 0.14
N THR A 574 26.42 4.89 1.41
CA THR A 574 25.69 4.36 2.56
C THR A 574 24.22 4.77 2.52
N LYS A 575 23.94 6.02 2.12
CA LYS A 575 22.57 6.45 1.78
C LYS A 575 22.05 5.77 0.52
N CYS A 576 22.89 5.14 -0.31
CA CYS A 576 22.52 4.18 -1.37
C CYS A 576 22.33 2.73 -0.84
N TRP A 577 22.71 2.42 0.40
CA TRP A 577 22.69 1.07 0.99
C TRP A 577 21.86 0.88 2.27
N SER A 578 21.33 1.89 2.95
CA SER A 578 20.32 1.72 4.02
C SER A 578 18.98 1.15 3.50
N VAL A 579 18.27 0.37 4.32
CA VAL A 579 16.88 -0.04 4.04
C VAL A 579 15.97 1.02 4.68
N PRO A 580 14.97 1.58 3.99
CA PRO A 580 14.03 2.51 4.62
C PRO A 580 13.30 1.82 5.78
N GLU A 581 13.11 2.54 6.88
CA GLU A 581 12.33 2.07 8.03
C GLU A 581 10.86 1.80 7.64
N GLU A 582 10.19 0.95 8.40
CA GLU A 582 8.75 0.71 8.22
C GLU A 582 7.97 1.94 8.65
N GLU A 583 6.95 2.31 7.86
CA GLU A 583 6.02 3.37 8.26
C GLU A 583 5.32 2.93 9.55
N PRO A 584 5.26 3.80 10.58
CA PRO A 584 4.58 3.48 11.82
C PRO A 584 3.09 3.21 11.57
N SER A 585 2.51 2.30 12.35
CA SER A 585 1.07 2.05 12.35
C SER A 585 0.32 3.37 12.57
N THR A 586 -0.58 3.69 11.65
CA THR A 586 -1.39 4.92 11.73
C THR A 586 -2.71 4.62 12.40
N ASP A 587 -3.41 5.64 12.91
CA ASP A 587 -4.78 5.50 13.47
C ASP A 587 -5.77 4.86 12.45
N GLN A 588 -5.43 4.85 11.16
CA GLN A 588 -6.20 4.14 10.13
C GLN A 588 -6.12 2.62 10.25
N ASP A 589 -5.27 2.06 11.10
CA ASP A 589 -5.10 0.61 11.25
C ASP A 589 -6.22 -0.05 12.07
N PHE A 590 -7.17 0.75 12.58
CA PHE A 590 -8.36 0.25 13.24
C PHE A 590 -9.34 -0.37 12.22
N LEU A 591 -9.70 -1.65 12.40
CA LEU A 591 -10.53 -2.40 11.45
C LEU A 591 -11.90 -1.75 11.17
N PRO A 592 -12.64 -1.25 12.19
CA PRO A 592 -13.90 -0.53 11.92
C PRO A 592 -13.72 0.73 11.08
N VAL A 593 -12.60 1.45 11.22
CA VAL A 593 -12.27 2.59 10.34
C VAL A 593 -12.10 2.13 8.90
N GLN A 594 -11.36 1.03 8.66
CA GLN A 594 -11.23 0.45 7.32
C GLN A 594 -12.57 0.00 6.76
N GLY A 595 -13.43 -0.61 7.58
CA GLY A 595 -14.79 -1.00 7.23
C GLY A 595 -15.63 0.20 6.75
N LEU A 596 -15.63 1.31 7.49
CA LEU A 596 -16.37 2.51 7.11
C LEU A 596 -15.79 3.19 5.86
N ILE A 597 -14.47 3.19 5.67
CA ILE A 597 -13.83 3.70 4.44
C ILE A 597 -14.27 2.87 3.22
N ILE A 598 -14.35 1.54 3.35
CA ILE A 598 -14.87 0.66 2.30
C ILE A 598 -16.32 1.07 1.99
N LEU A 599 -17.18 1.20 3.00
CA LEU A 599 -18.60 1.56 2.81
C LEU A 599 -18.77 2.94 2.16
N GLU A 600 -18.02 3.94 2.58
CA GLU A 600 -18.04 5.28 1.98
C GLU A 600 -17.70 5.22 0.50
N ARG A 601 -16.61 4.52 0.15
CA ARG A 601 -16.17 4.41 -1.25
C ARG A 601 -17.14 3.58 -2.10
N LEU A 602 -17.74 2.55 -1.53
CA LEU A 602 -18.79 1.75 -2.20
C LEU A 602 -20.04 2.58 -2.48
N ALA A 603 -20.54 3.33 -1.48
CA ALA A 603 -21.73 4.17 -1.59
C ALA A 603 -21.53 5.35 -2.57
N ASN A 604 -20.31 5.86 -2.68
CA ASN A 604 -19.97 6.91 -3.63
C ASN A 604 -19.84 6.40 -5.08
N PHE A 605 -19.57 5.10 -5.28
CA PHE A 605 -19.30 4.54 -6.61
C PHE A 605 -20.57 4.24 -7.43
N ASP A 606 -21.59 3.61 -6.83
CA ASP A 606 -22.78 3.15 -7.57
C ASP A 606 -24.04 3.07 -6.69
N LEU A 607 -25.22 3.38 -7.26
CA LEU A 607 -26.50 3.32 -6.55
C LEU A 607 -26.89 1.88 -6.14
N GLY A 608 -26.48 0.88 -6.92
CA GLY A 608 -26.69 -0.52 -6.57
C GLY A 608 -25.92 -0.94 -5.31
N ASN A 609 -24.74 -0.35 -5.07
CA ASN A 609 -24.01 -0.57 -3.83
C ASN A 609 -24.75 0.03 -2.62
N CYS A 610 -25.35 1.22 -2.75
CA CYS A 610 -26.18 1.80 -1.70
C CYS A 610 -27.36 0.89 -1.33
N MET A 611 -28.00 0.27 -2.33
CA MET A 611 -29.08 -0.69 -2.11
C MET A 611 -28.59 -1.92 -1.32
N GLU A 612 -27.42 -2.47 -1.64
CA GLU A 612 -26.88 -3.61 -0.88
C GLU A 612 -26.45 -3.24 0.55
N ILE A 613 -25.89 -2.04 0.75
CA ILE A 613 -25.57 -1.54 2.10
C ILE A 613 -26.84 -1.46 2.95
N SER A 614 -27.95 -1.04 2.36
CA SER A 614 -29.24 -0.91 3.05
C SER A 614 -29.84 -2.25 3.51
N ARG A 615 -29.58 -3.33 2.78
CA ARG A 615 -30.16 -4.67 3.05
C ARG A 615 -29.48 -5.42 4.19
N THR A 616 -28.32 -4.98 4.65
CA THR A 616 -27.45 -5.76 5.53
C THR A 616 -27.44 -5.33 7.00
N GLY A 617 -28.38 -4.47 7.41
CA GLY A 617 -28.45 -3.95 8.79
C GLY A 617 -27.27 -3.04 9.16
N LEU A 618 -26.38 -2.74 8.20
CA LEU A 618 -25.21 -1.88 8.39
C LEU A 618 -25.58 -0.45 8.81
N ILE A 619 -26.77 0.03 8.43
CA ILE A 619 -27.28 1.35 8.81
C ILE A 619 -27.34 1.46 10.34
N SER A 620 -27.85 0.44 11.04
CA SER A 620 -27.91 0.42 12.50
C SER A 620 -26.52 0.54 13.13
N LYS A 621 -25.55 -0.27 12.69
CA LYS A 621 -24.16 -0.18 13.16
C LYS A 621 -23.52 1.20 12.95
N MET A 622 -23.77 1.81 11.78
CA MET A 622 -23.29 3.17 11.49
C MET A 622 -23.90 4.19 12.45
N ILE A 623 -25.18 4.05 12.79
CA ILE A 623 -25.87 4.95 13.72
C ILE A 623 -25.32 4.77 15.13
N ASP A 624 -25.00 3.56 15.56
CA ASP A 624 -24.36 3.32 16.87
C ASP A 624 -23.01 4.05 16.99
N PHE A 625 -22.21 4.05 15.92
CA PHE A 625 -20.95 4.82 15.85
C PHE A 625 -21.12 6.34 15.83
N THR A 626 -22.33 6.86 15.60
CA THR A 626 -22.59 8.31 15.72
C THR A 626 -22.77 8.77 17.17
N SER A 627 -22.93 7.85 18.12
CA SER A 627 -23.01 8.20 19.54
C SER A 627 -21.64 8.63 20.07
N TYR A 628 -21.49 9.93 20.33
CA TYR A 628 -20.20 10.54 20.68
C TYR A 628 -19.87 10.42 22.19
N ARG A 629 -20.89 10.38 23.07
CA ARG A 629 -20.71 10.62 24.51
C ARG A 629 -20.81 9.41 25.43
N ASN A 630 -20.68 8.19 24.92
CA ASN A 630 -20.55 7.02 25.79
C ASN A 630 -19.14 6.96 26.40
N HIS A 631 -18.94 7.75 27.47
CA HIS A 631 -17.72 7.90 28.29
C HIS A 631 -17.23 6.60 28.98
N MET A 632 -17.78 5.43 28.63
CA MET A 632 -17.47 4.15 29.28
C MET A 632 -16.64 3.18 28.45
N ILE A 633 -16.29 3.50 27.21
CA ILE A 633 -15.55 2.56 26.35
C ILE A 633 -14.11 3.05 26.22
N SER A 634 -13.16 2.19 26.58
CA SER A 634 -11.68 2.32 26.53
C SER A 634 -11.08 2.71 25.17
N THR A 635 -11.88 3.12 24.19
CA THR A 635 -11.43 3.60 22.89
C THR A 635 -10.89 5.02 23.02
N ASN A 636 -9.68 5.23 22.51
CA ASN A 636 -9.04 6.54 22.35
C ASN A 636 -10.03 7.51 21.67
N GLU A 637 -10.29 8.69 22.25
CA GLU A 637 -11.28 9.68 21.78
C GLU A 637 -11.13 9.97 20.27
N ALA A 638 -9.89 9.98 19.77
CA ALA A 638 -9.57 10.15 18.35
C ALA A 638 -10.23 9.09 17.44
N HIS A 639 -10.31 7.83 17.89
CA HIS A 639 -10.94 6.75 17.14
C HIS A 639 -12.47 6.94 17.11
N GLN A 640 -13.09 7.31 18.24
CA GLN A 640 -14.53 7.55 18.30
C GLN A 640 -14.93 8.70 17.36
N ILE A 641 -14.20 9.82 17.38
CA ILE A 641 -14.42 10.94 16.46
C ILE A 641 -14.29 10.48 15.00
N MET A 642 -13.29 9.66 14.69
CA MET A 642 -13.07 9.14 13.34
C MET A 642 -14.21 8.22 12.88
N LEU A 643 -14.71 7.33 13.75
CA LEU A 643 -15.83 6.45 13.46
C LEU A 643 -17.12 7.24 13.25
N ALA A 644 -17.41 8.23 14.11
CA ALA A 644 -18.56 9.10 13.96
C ALA A 644 -18.50 9.87 12.64
N SER A 645 -17.35 10.48 12.33
CA SER A 645 -17.15 11.23 11.07
C SER A 645 -17.38 10.35 9.85
N LEU A 646 -16.72 9.18 9.77
CA LEU A 646 -16.88 8.28 8.63
C LEU A 646 -18.31 7.74 8.52
N SER A 647 -18.94 7.37 9.64
CA SER A 647 -20.32 6.88 9.65
C SER A 647 -21.30 7.94 9.14
N LEU A 648 -21.16 9.19 9.59
CA LEU A 648 -21.95 10.32 9.09
C LEU A 648 -21.70 10.59 7.61
N ARG A 649 -20.48 10.42 7.09
CA ARG A 649 -20.23 10.56 5.64
C ARG A 649 -20.97 9.53 4.81
N VAL A 650 -21.03 8.27 5.28
CA VAL A 650 -21.82 7.22 4.63
C VAL A 650 -23.32 7.52 4.74
N LEU A 651 -23.81 7.83 5.95
CA LEU A 651 -25.23 8.17 6.17
C LEU A 651 -25.67 9.38 5.35
N ARG A 652 -24.84 10.43 5.26
CA ARG A 652 -25.05 11.59 4.38
C ARG A 652 -25.22 11.14 2.93
N ARG A 653 -24.34 10.26 2.44
CA ARG A 653 -24.41 9.75 1.06
C ARG A 653 -25.68 8.95 0.81
N LEU A 654 -26.11 8.13 1.78
CA LEU A 654 -27.36 7.37 1.70
C LEU A 654 -28.57 8.31 1.73
N ALA A 655 -28.63 9.25 2.67
CA ALA A 655 -29.73 10.21 2.80
C ALA A 655 -29.88 11.14 1.59
N SER A 656 -28.77 11.51 0.94
CA SER A 656 -28.76 12.35 -0.27
C SER A 656 -29.10 11.62 -1.56
N THR A 657 -29.38 10.31 -1.49
CA THR A 657 -29.78 9.54 -2.67
C THR A 657 -31.12 10.04 -3.21
N GLU A 658 -31.23 10.15 -4.52
CA GLU A 658 -32.46 10.60 -5.21
C GLU A 658 -33.36 9.43 -5.63
N GLY A 659 -34.60 9.75 -6.01
CA GLY A 659 -35.58 8.78 -6.51
C GLY A 659 -36.19 7.90 -5.42
N LYS A 660 -36.92 6.86 -5.84
CA LYS A 660 -37.61 5.92 -4.93
C LYS A 660 -36.66 5.21 -3.96
N LEU A 661 -35.44 4.90 -4.41
CA LEU A 661 -34.40 4.35 -3.55
C LEU A 661 -34.02 5.33 -2.44
N GLY A 662 -33.85 6.61 -2.78
CA GLY A 662 -33.59 7.67 -1.80
C GLY A 662 -34.65 7.78 -0.72
N VAL A 663 -35.93 7.71 -1.09
CA VAL A 663 -37.04 7.70 -0.14
C VAL A 663 -36.94 6.51 0.82
N THR A 664 -36.69 5.32 0.27
CA THR A 664 -36.54 4.09 1.06
C THR A 664 -35.36 4.18 2.03
N LEU A 665 -34.21 4.67 1.58
CA LEU A 665 -33.02 4.82 2.41
C LEU A 665 -33.22 5.82 3.55
N ARG A 666 -33.87 6.96 3.28
CA ARG A 666 -34.20 7.94 4.33
C ARG A 666 -35.11 7.33 5.38
N GLN A 667 -36.15 6.59 4.96
CA GLN A 667 -37.05 5.90 5.88
C GLN A 667 -36.30 4.89 6.77
N GLN A 668 -35.41 4.08 6.20
CA GLN A 668 -34.61 3.11 6.96
C GLN A 668 -33.63 3.75 7.94
N ILE A 669 -33.07 4.92 7.60
CA ILE A 669 -32.22 5.68 8.53
C ILE A 669 -33.06 6.16 9.72
N LEU A 670 -34.28 6.62 9.48
CA LEU A 670 -35.20 7.15 10.50
C LEU A 670 -35.84 6.08 11.37
N GLU A 671 -35.98 4.86 10.88
CA GLU A 671 -36.46 3.71 11.66
C GLU A 671 -35.58 3.44 12.90
N HIS A 672 -34.35 3.94 12.93
CA HIS A 672 -33.45 3.78 14.06
C HIS A 672 -33.69 4.84 15.15
N THR A 673 -34.10 4.40 16.35
CA THR A 673 -34.56 5.25 17.46
C THR A 673 -33.57 6.37 17.86
N PHE A 674 -32.27 6.12 17.75
CA PHE A 674 -31.23 7.03 18.26
C PHE A 674 -30.65 8.00 17.22
N ILE A 675 -31.04 7.94 15.94
CA ILE A 675 -30.38 8.79 14.93
C ILE A 675 -30.60 10.28 15.20
N LEU A 676 -31.84 10.69 15.49
CA LEU A 676 -32.15 12.09 15.69
C LEU A 676 -31.55 12.63 16.99
N SER A 677 -31.49 11.80 18.06
CA SER A 677 -30.82 12.18 19.30
C SER A 677 -29.32 12.37 19.10
N ASN A 678 -28.66 11.46 18.35
CA ASN A 678 -27.23 11.56 18.09
C ASN A 678 -26.91 12.80 17.24
N LEU A 679 -27.72 13.08 16.20
CA LEU A 679 -27.56 14.28 15.38
C LEU A 679 -27.81 15.56 16.19
N ALA A 680 -28.78 15.56 17.10
CA ALA A 680 -29.03 16.69 18.00
C ALA A 680 -27.84 16.97 18.91
N GLU A 681 -27.26 15.93 19.51
CA GLU A 681 -26.08 16.05 20.37
C GLU A 681 -24.87 16.60 19.59
N ILE A 682 -24.62 16.07 18.38
CA ILE A 682 -23.52 16.55 17.52
C ILE A 682 -23.69 18.03 17.17
N MET A 683 -24.93 18.46 16.90
CA MET A 683 -25.25 19.84 16.53
C MET A 683 -25.09 20.82 17.71
N ASP A 684 -25.50 20.41 18.92
CA ASP A 684 -25.49 21.28 20.11
C ASP A 684 -24.11 21.42 20.74
N ASP A 685 -23.24 20.40 20.64
CA ASP A 685 -21.94 20.40 21.31
C ASP A 685 -20.98 21.47 20.77
N ASN A 686 -20.52 22.38 21.63
CA ASN A 686 -19.57 23.44 21.29
C ASN A 686 -18.15 22.93 21.03
N GLY A 687 -17.76 21.76 21.53
CA GLY A 687 -16.43 21.17 21.36
C GLY A 687 -16.22 20.46 20.03
N ASN A 688 -17.30 20.09 19.33
CA ASN A 688 -17.24 19.28 18.13
C ASN A 688 -16.64 20.01 16.92
N SER A 689 -15.99 19.24 16.04
CA SER A 689 -15.44 19.78 14.80
C SER A 689 -16.56 20.33 13.90
N HIS A 690 -16.29 21.46 13.25
CA HIS A 690 -17.23 22.05 12.27
C HIS A 690 -17.64 21.06 11.17
N GLU A 691 -16.77 20.08 10.87
CA GLU A 691 -17.07 19.00 9.91
C GLU A 691 -18.24 18.11 10.38
N LEU A 692 -18.26 17.69 11.65
CA LEU A 692 -19.35 16.85 12.17
C LEU A 692 -20.69 17.58 12.16
N LYS A 693 -20.70 18.85 12.56
CA LYS A 693 -21.89 19.71 12.48
C LYS A 693 -22.37 19.89 11.05
N GLN A 694 -21.45 20.08 10.11
CA GLN A 694 -21.78 20.21 8.71
C GLN A 694 -22.44 18.93 8.17
N LEU A 695 -21.88 17.76 8.49
CA LEU A 695 -22.42 16.46 8.10
C LEU A 695 -23.81 16.23 8.73
N ALA A 696 -23.97 16.55 10.01
CA ALA A 696 -25.23 16.41 10.72
C ALA A 696 -26.33 17.31 10.13
N ALA A 697 -26.03 18.60 9.89
CA ALA A 697 -26.95 19.53 9.24
C ALA A 697 -27.36 19.07 7.84
N GLU A 698 -26.42 18.51 7.06
CA GLU A 698 -26.70 17.99 5.72
C GLU A 698 -27.59 16.73 5.75
N ILE A 699 -27.38 15.83 6.72
CA ILE A 699 -28.26 14.67 6.94
C ILE A 699 -29.65 15.16 7.32
N LEU A 700 -29.77 16.06 8.31
CA LEU A 700 -31.06 16.62 8.75
C LEU A 700 -31.83 17.27 7.61
N LYS A 701 -31.16 18.05 6.76
CA LYS A 701 -31.74 18.62 5.53
C LYS A 701 -32.37 17.54 4.65
N ASN A 702 -31.64 16.46 4.40
CA ASN A 702 -32.11 15.39 3.52
C ASN A 702 -33.24 14.57 4.17
N LEU A 703 -33.17 14.32 5.48
CA LEU A 703 -34.22 13.62 6.22
C LEU A 703 -35.52 14.44 6.27
N ALA A 704 -35.44 15.76 6.43
CA ALA A 704 -36.59 16.67 6.47
C ALA A 704 -37.35 16.79 5.13
N MET A 705 -36.91 16.12 4.05
CA MET A 705 -37.62 16.10 2.77
C MET A 705 -38.96 15.34 2.83
N ASP A 706 -39.14 14.46 3.81
CA ASP A 706 -40.39 13.75 4.05
C ASP A 706 -41.28 14.50 5.05
N ARG A 707 -42.59 14.59 4.76
CA ARG A 707 -43.53 15.42 5.54
C ARG A 707 -43.65 14.94 6.99
N ASN A 708 -43.80 13.63 7.21
CA ASN A 708 -43.99 13.09 8.55
C ASN A 708 -42.68 13.22 9.35
N THR A 709 -41.56 12.93 8.68
CA THR A 709 -40.22 13.08 9.25
C THR A 709 -39.92 14.52 9.66
N SER A 710 -40.32 15.50 8.85
CA SER A 710 -40.14 16.92 9.15
C SER A 710 -40.82 17.33 10.46
N ALA A 711 -41.99 16.76 10.77
CA ALA A 711 -42.67 16.95 12.05
C ALA A 711 -41.90 16.29 13.21
N ASP A 712 -41.45 15.04 13.05
CA ASP A 712 -40.67 14.32 14.07
C ASP A 712 -39.37 15.05 14.43
N ILE A 713 -38.63 15.53 13.43
CA ILE A 713 -37.43 16.34 13.64
C ILE A 713 -37.79 17.64 14.38
N GLY A 714 -38.89 18.28 13.99
CA GLY A 714 -39.35 19.53 14.59
C GLY A 714 -39.75 19.43 16.06
N HIS A 715 -40.22 18.26 16.50
CA HIS A 715 -40.50 17.99 17.91
C HIS A 715 -39.24 18.00 18.79
N ILE A 716 -38.05 17.76 18.21
CA ILE A 716 -36.78 17.81 18.92
C ILE A 716 -36.24 19.24 18.87
N ARG A 717 -36.72 20.09 19.78
CA ARG A 717 -36.39 21.53 19.83
C ARG A 717 -34.90 21.85 19.74
N VAL A 718 -34.05 21.03 20.36
CA VAL A 718 -32.58 21.18 20.34
C VAL A 718 -32.04 21.21 18.90
N ILE A 719 -32.63 20.45 17.97
CA ILE A 719 -32.23 20.46 16.55
C ILE A 719 -32.53 21.82 15.93
N ILE A 720 -33.75 22.34 16.09
CA ILE A 720 -34.14 23.66 15.55
C ILE A 720 -33.24 24.75 16.15
N SER A 721 -33.11 24.80 17.48
CA SER A 721 -32.27 25.79 18.18
C SER A 721 -30.81 25.75 17.68
N SER A 722 -30.25 24.55 17.50
CA SER A 722 -28.88 24.38 17.05
C SER A 722 -28.69 24.75 15.57
N LEU A 723 -29.64 24.42 14.71
CA LEU A 723 -29.65 24.84 13.30
C LEU A 723 -29.79 26.36 13.16
N MET A 724 -30.67 26.98 13.96
CA MET A 724 -30.83 28.44 14.00
C MET A 724 -29.54 29.12 14.44
N ARG A 725 -28.91 28.61 15.51
CA ARG A 725 -27.60 29.11 15.96
C ARG A 725 -26.53 28.96 14.88
N ALA A 726 -26.45 27.80 14.24
CA ALA A 726 -25.49 27.56 13.17
C ALA A 726 -25.73 28.48 11.96
N PHE A 727 -26.97 28.81 11.61
CA PHE A 727 -27.28 29.64 10.45
C PHE A 727 -27.18 31.15 10.72
N LEU A 728 -27.63 31.61 11.89
CA LEU A 728 -27.80 33.02 12.23
C LEU A 728 -26.57 33.63 12.93
N SER A 729 -25.81 32.84 13.71
CA SER A 729 -24.62 33.32 14.44
C SER A 729 -23.39 33.37 13.53
N GLN A 730 -23.48 34.13 12.45
CA GLN A 730 -22.38 34.33 11.50
C GLN A 730 -21.37 35.31 12.10
N ASP A 731 -20.27 34.81 12.65
CA ASP A 731 -19.15 35.67 13.03
C ASP A 731 -18.32 36.00 11.78
N PRO A 732 -18.25 37.28 11.34
CA PRO A 732 -17.47 37.67 10.17
C PRO A 732 -16.00 37.29 10.27
N SER A 733 -15.46 37.20 11.49
CA SER A 733 -14.06 36.83 11.73
C SER A 733 -13.78 35.33 11.49
N SER A 734 -14.83 34.50 11.47
CA SER A 734 -14.74 33.05 11.37
C SER A 734 -14.87 32.51 9.94
N SER A 735 -14.79 33.37 8.90
CA SER A 735 -15.07 33.03 7.50
C SER A 735 -14.07 32.03 6.89
N THR A 736 -14.18 30.76 7.27
CA THR A 736 -13.54 29.62 6.62
C THR A 736 -14.55 28.96 5.68
N ASN A 737 -14.07 28.32 4.60
CA ASN A 737 -14.95 27.63 3.63
C ASN A 737 -15.88 26.58 4.30
N SER A 738 -15.40 25.91 5.36
CA SER A 738 -16.20 24.97 6.15
C SER A 738 -17.39 25.63 6.85
N ASN A 739 -17.20 26.83 7.38
CA ASN A 739 -18.27 27.56 8.07
C ASN A 739 -19.38 27.97 7.10
N HIS A 740 -19.02 28.40 5.89
CA HIS A 740 -19.99 28.71 4.85
C HIS A 740 -20.86 27.50 4.45
N LEU A 741 -20.27 26.31 4.34
CA LEU A 741 -21.03 25.09 4.03
C LEU A 741 -21.96 24.68 5.16
N LEU A 742 -21.52 24.81 6.41
CA LEU A 742 -22.36 24.57 7.59
C LEU A 742 -23.57 25.51 7.60
N TRP A 743 -23.36 26.83 7.41
CA TRP A 743 -24.45 27.81 7.42
C TRP A 743 -25.46 27.54 6.31
N LYS A 744 -24.97 27.26 5.10
CA LYS A 744 -25.82 26.92 3.95
C LYS A 744 -26.65 25.67 4.22
N ASN A 745 -26.03 24.60 4.72
CA ASN A 745 -26.73 23.35 5.05
C ASN A 745 -27.73 23.55 6.19
N ALA A 746 -27.39 24.33 7.22
CA ALA A 746 -28.28 24.61 8.34
C ALA A 746 -29.51 25.43 7.91
N GLY A 747 -29.31 26.50 7.14
CA GLY A 747 -30.40 27.32 6.60
C GLY A 747 -31.29 26.54 5.63
N GLN A 748 -30.70 25.67 4.80
CA GLN A 748 -31.48 24.75 3.95
C GLN A 748 -32.28 23.75 4.79
N ALA A 749 -31.70 23.17 5.84
CA ALA A 749 -32.43 22.27 6.73
C ALA A 749 -33.62 22.98 7.39
N LEU A 750 -33.44 24.21 7.88
CA LEU A 750 -34.53 25.02 8.42
C LEU A 750 -35.62 25.29 7.37
N ALA A 751 -35.24 25.64 6.13
CA ALA A 751 -36.21 25.88 5.06
C ALA A 751 -37.01 24.62 4.72
N MET A 752 -36.39 23.45 4.76
CA MET A 752 -37.06 22.16 4.58
C MET A 752 -38.00 21.83 5.75
N LEU A 753 -37.58 22.10 6.99
CA LEU A 753 -38.39 21.89 8.19
C LEU A 753 -39.59 22.84 8.25
N ALA A 754 -39.45 24.06 7.75
CA ALA A 754 -40.53 25.05 7.69
C ALA A 754 -41.57 24.71 6.60
N MET A 755 -41.21 23.91 5.60
CA MET A 755 -42.09 23.59 4.49
C MET A 755 -43.27 22.72 4.93
N GLU A 756 -44.50 23.19 4.69
CA GLU A 756 -45.75 22.49 5.08
C GLU A 756 -45.88 22.20 6.58
N SER A 757 -45.19 22.96 7.44
CA SER A 757 -45.24 22.75 8.88
C SER A 757 -45.46 24.06 9.64
N ARG A 758 -46.72 24.33 9.97
CA ARG A 758 -47.09 25.45 10.85
C ARG A 758 -46.36 25.36 12.17
N ASP A 759 -46.40 24.21 12.82
CA ASP A 759 -45.79 24.02 14.15
C ASP A 759 -44.28 24.31 14.14
N ASN A 760 -43.55 23.85 13.12
CA ASN A 760 -42.12 24.14 13.00
C ASN A 760 -41.86 25.63 12.78
N CYS A 761 -42.65 26.30 11.94
CA CYS A 761 -42.54 27.75 11.73
C CYS A 761 -42.80 28.52 13.04
N LEU A 762 -43.79 28.11 13.83
CA LEU A 762 -44.08 28.72 15.12
C LEU A 762 -42.92 28.53 16.11
N VAL A 763 -42.35 27.32 16.18
CA VAL A 763 -41.19 27.05 17.03
C VAL A 763 -40.01 27.93 16.63
N MET A 764 -39.74 28.10 15.33
CA MET A 764 -38.66 28.97 14.84
C MET A 764 -38.89 30.46 15.19
N LEU A 765 -40.13 30.95 15.11
CA LEU A 765 -40.46 32.33 15.49
C LEU A 765 -40.37 32.59 16.99
N MET A 766 -40.70 31.59 17.81
CA MET A 766 -40.67 31.68 19.27
C MET A 766 -39.29 31.44 19.88
N GLU A 767 -38.29 31.08 19.08
CA GLU A 767 -36.94 30.79 19.56
C GLU A 767 -36.28 32.06 20.14
N GLN A 768 -35.82 31.96 21.39
CA GLN A 768 -35.28 33.11 22.11
C GLN A 768 -33.89 33.50 21.60
N GLY A 769 -33.59 34.80 21.61
CA GLY A 769 -32.29 35.35 21.23
C GLY A 769 -32.16 35.80 19.77
N TYR A 770 -33.20 35.58 18.96
CA TYR A 770 -33.23 35.96 17.55
C TYR A 770 -34.41 36.90 17.26
N VAL A 771 -34.16 37.92 16.44
CA VAL A 771 -35.25 38.71 15.82
C VAL A 771 -35.40 38.15 14.40
N PHE A 772 -36.03 36.97 14.32
CA PHE A 772 -35.84 36.05 13.20
C PHE A 772 -36.17 36.67 11.85
N ILE A 773 -37.35 37.30 11.71
CA ILE A 773 -37.77 37.94 10.45
C ILE A 773 -36.79 39.04 10.05
N ARG A 774 -36.40 39.93 10.96
CA ARG A 774 -35.41 40.98 10.70
C ARG A 774 -34.05 40.42 10.28
N GLN A 775 -33.61 39.32 10.87
CA GLN A 775 -32.34 38.70 10.47
C GLN A 775 -32.45 38.11 9.06
N LEU A 776 -33.55 37.43 8.73
CA LEU A 776 -33.79 36.92 7.39
C LEU A 776 -33.89 38.04 6.35
N THR A 777 -34.55 39.17 6.66
CA THR A 777 -34.61 40.31 5.74
C THR A 777 -33.23 40.91 5.50
N THR A 778 -32.39 41.03 6.54
CA THR A 778 -31.00 41.48 6.34
C THR A 778 -30.17 40.50 5.50
N MET A 779 -30.43 39.19 5.63
CA MET A 779 -29.73 38.16 4.84
C MET A 779 -30.13 38.15 3.36
N MET A 780 -31.26 38.75 2.99
CA MET A 780 -31.64 38.86 1.58
C MET A 780 -30.66 39.73 0.78
N GLN A 781 -29.99 40.67 1.43
CA GLN A 781 -28.98 41.54 0.83
C GLN A 781 -27.65 40.82 0.54
N ASP A 782 -27.44 39.63 1.11
CA ASP A 782 -26.29 38.77 0.83
C ASP A 782 -26.68 37.69 -0.19
N ASP A 783 -26.21 37.83 -1.43
CA ASP A 783 -26.45 36.90 -2.53
C ASP A 783 -26.17 35.43 -2.18
N ARG A 784 -25.27 35.16 -1.21
CA ARG A 784 -24.94 33.80 -0.77
C ARG A 784 -26.08 33.10 -0.05
N PHE A 785 -26.92 33.86 0.65
CA PHE A 785 -28.01 33.36 1.49
C PHE A 785 -29.39 33.82 1.04
N LYS A 786 -29.47 34.76 0.08
CA LYS A 786 -30.70 35.34 -0.46
C LYS A 786 -31.81 34.32 -0.71
N CYS A 787 -31.57 33.27 -1.49
CA CYS A 787 -32.58 32.24 -1.78
C CYS A 787 -33.04 31.46 -0.54
N ILE A 788 -32.14 31.20 0.41
CA ILE A 788 -32.46 30.47 1.64
C ILE A 788 -33.30 31.34 2.56
N ALA A 789 -32.89 32.61 2.75
CA ALA A 789 -33.63 33.59 3.52
C ALA A 789 -35.02 33.83 2.92
N ALA A 790 -35.10 34.02 1.60
CA ALA A 790 -36.37 34.17 0.90
C ALA A 790 -37.27 32.93 1.03
N SER A 791 -36.71 31.73 0.97
CA SER A 791 -37.45 30.48 1.19
C SER A 791 -37.99 30.37 2.61
N LEU A 792 -37.20 30.75 3.62
CA LEU A 792 -37.65 30.79 5.02
C LEU A 792 -38.75 31.83 5.22
N LEU A 793 -38.56 33.06 4.74
CA LEU A 793 -39.57 34.12 4.80
C LEU A 793 -40.87 33.71 4.10
N TRP A 794 -40.77 33.04 2.94
CA TRP A 794 -41.93 32.49 2.24
C TRP A 794 -42.67 31.53 3.17
N ASN A 795 -42.01 30.49 3.70
CA ASN A 795 -42.68 29.51 4.57
C ASN A 795 -43.22 30.14 5.87
N MET A 796 -42.55 31.16 6.45
CA MET A 796 -43.05 31.89 7.61
C MET A 796 -44.33 32.66 7.27
N CYS A 797 -44.37 33.35 6.13
CA CYS A 797 -45.57 34.07 5.70
C CYS A 797 -46.72 33.12 5.35
N GLU A 798 -46.43 31.96 4.75
CA GLU A 798 -47.46 30.98 4.35
C GLU A 798 -48.06 30.25 5.55
N HIS A 799 -47.24 29.87 6.55
CA HIS A 799 -47.67 28.95 7.60
C HIS A 799 -47.78 29.59 9.00
N ALA A 800 -47.16 30.74 9.24
CA ALA A 800 -47.14 31.40 10.54
C ALA A 800 -47.71 32.84 10.51
N GLN A 801 -48.51 33.18 9.49
CA GLN A 801 -49.10 34.52 9.31
C GLN A 801 -49.79 35.06 10.57
N SER A 802 -50.50 34.21 11.34
CA SER A 802 -51.23 34.65 12.53
C SER A 802 -50.34 35.13 13.68
N GLU A 803 -49.06 34.71 13.70
CA GLU A 803 -48.11 35.03 14.77
C GLU A 803 -47.09 36.09 14.37
N LEU A 804 -47.15 36.62 13.13
CA LEU A 804 -46.28 37.70 12.70
C LEU A 804 -46.67 39.00 13.42
N SER A 805 -45.69 39.61 14.10
CA SER A 805 -45.89 40.88 14.79
C SER A 805 -45.95 42.06 13.80
N ASN A 806 -46.50 43.20 14.24
CA ASN A 806 -46.47 44.43 13.43
C ASN A 806 -45.05 44.87 13.04
N SER A 807 -44.03 44.57 13.87
CA SER A 807 -42.63 44.77 13.50
C SER A 807 -42.19 43.86 12.37
N ASP A 808 -42.59 42.58 12.38
CA ASP A 808 -42.26 41.64 11.32
C ASP A 808 -42.89 42.06 9.98
N LEU A 809 -44.16 42.50 10.02
CA LEU A 809 -44.86 43.03 8.84
C LEU A 809 -44.14 44.25 8.25
N LYS A 810 -43.62 45.12 9.12
CA LYS A 810 -42.85 46.29 8.70
C LYS A 810 -41.51 45.91 8.05
N GLU A 811 -40.83 44.89 8.57
CA GLU A 811 -39.61 44.35 7.94
C GLU A 811 -39.91 43.75 6.56
N LEU A 812 -41.03 43.03 6.40
CA LEU A 812 -41.48 42.53 5.09
C LEU A 812 -41.79 43.67 4.11
N SER A 813 -42.41 44.76 4.58
CA SER A 813 -42.63 45.95 3.75
C SER A 813 -41.32 46.57 3.27
N TYR A 814 -40.25 46.57 4.09
CA TYR A 814 -38.96 47.13 3.71
C TYR A 814 -38.26 46.35 2.59
N ILE A 815 -38.35 45.03 2.56
CA ILE A 815 -37.72 44.19 1.52
C ILE A 815 -38.58 44.05 0.26
N LEU A 816 -39.84 44.48 0.27
CA LEU A 816 -40.77 44.27 -0.83
C LEU A 816 -40.20 44.76 -2.17
N ARG A 817 -39.58 45.94 -2.18
CA ARG A 817 -38.96 46.50 -3.38
C ARG A 817 -37.82 45.61 -3.90
N GLU A 818 -36.97 45.13 -3.00
CA GLU A 818 -35.86 44.23 -3.33
C GLU A 818 -36.36 42.90 -3.91
N VAL A 819 -37.45 42.36 -3.35
CA VAL A 819 -38.11 41.14 -3.88
C VAL A 819 -38.67 41.39 -5.28
N LEU A 820 -39.36 42.51 -5.50
CA LEU A 820 -39.95 42.86 -6.79
C LEU A 820 -38.88 43.11 -7.87
N GLU A 821 -37.83 43.87 -7.55
CA GLU A 821 -36.68 44.08 -8.43
C GLU A 821 -35.99 42.74 -8.74
N GLY A 822 -35.82 41.88 -7.72
CA GLY A 822 -35.28 40.54 -7.89
C GLY A 822 -36.09 39.65 -8.84
N ILE A 823 -37.43 39.76 -8.86
CA ILE A 823 -38.28 39.00 -9.81
C ILE A 823 -38.08 39.46 -11.26
N MET A 824 -37.74 40.73 -11.47
CA MET A 824 -37.46 41.25 -12.80
C MET A 824 -36.16 40.68 -13.37
N ASP A 825 -35.17 40.47 -12.50
CA ASP A 825 -33.79 40.10 -12.92
C ASP A 825 -33.49 38.59 -12.80
N ALA A 826 -34.14 37.87 -11.89
CA ALA A 826 -33.85 36.47 -11.61
C ALA A 826 -34.45 35.50 -12.66
N GLU A 827 -33.85 34.32 -12.76
CA GLU A 827 -34.32 33.18 -13.56
C GLU A 827 -34.29 31.87 -12.75
N GLY A 828 -34.97 30.83 -13.25
CA GLY A 828 -34.91 29.48 -12.67
C GLY A 828 -35.45 29.38 -11.23
N ALA A 829 -34.71 28.68 -10.36
CA ALA A 829 -35.14 28.40 -8.99
C ALA A 829 -35.19 29.65 -8.10
N GLU A 830 -34.31 30.63 -8.32
CA GLU A 830 -34.35 31.91 -7.59
C GLU A 830 -35.65 32.66 -7.91
N LEU A 831 -36.02 32.72 -9.18
CA LEU A 831 -37.26 33.34 -9.63
C LEU A 831 -38.51 32.66 -9.02
N GLU A 832 -38.52 31.33 -8.98
CA GLU A 832 -39.60 30.57 -8.34
C GLU A 832 -39.76 30.91 -6.84
N VAL A 833 -38.65 31.00 -6.11
CA VAL A 833 -38.66 31.36 -4.68
C VAL A 833 -39.11 32.79 -4.47
N LEU A 834 -38.60 33.75 -5.27
CA LEU A 834 -38.96 35.16 -5.12
C LEU A 834 -40.43 35.42 -5.48
N ILE A 835 -40.97 34.79 -6.53
CA ILE A 835 -42.41 34.89 -6.85
C ILE A 835 -43.25 34.27 -5.73
N GLY A 836 -42.83 33.13 -5.18
CA GLY A 836 -43.46 32.49 -4.03
C GLY A 836 -43.53 33.42 -2.82
N LEU A 837 -42.40 34.01 -2.42
CA LEU A 837 -42.33 35.00 -1.35
C LEU A 837 -43.21 36.22 -1.64
N SER A 838 -43.10 36.80 -2.84
CA SER A 838 -43.90 37.96 -3.27
C SER A 838 -45.39 37.67 -3.20
N SER A 839 -45.81 36.45 -3.58
CA SER A 839 -47.20 36.01 -3.47
C SER A 839 -47.68 36.00 -2.03
N GLN A 840 -46.87 35.51 -1.09
CA GLN A 840 -47.25 35.55 0.32
C GLN A 840 -47.22 36.97 0.88
N ILE A 841 -46.24 37.81 0.52
CA ILE A 841 -46.20 39.21 0.97
C ILE A 841 -47.46 39.96 0.48
N CYS A 842 -47.88 39.74 -0.77
CA CYS A 842 -49.12 40.29 -1.32
C CYS A 842 -50.35 39.87 -0.50
N GLN A 843 -50.36 38.64 0.02
CA GLN A 843 -51.46 38.15 0.86
C GLN A 843 -51.40 38.71 2.30
N VAL A 844 -50.21 38.92 2.85
CA VAL A 844 -50.00 39.32 4.25
C VAL A 844 -50.12 40.83 4.46
N ILE A 845 -49.58 41.64 3.53
CA ILE A 845 -49.61 43.11 3.56
C ILE A 845 -50.08 43.70 2.21
N PRO A 846 -51.34 43.42 1.79
CA PRO A 846 -51.80 43.73 0.45
C PRO A 846 -51.80 45.24 0.12
N GLU A 847 -52.07 46.12 1.10
CA GLU A 847 -52.05 47.56 0.88
C GLU A 847 -50.65 48.10 0.59
N ASP A 848 -49.65 47.63 1.35
CA ASP A 848 -48.25 48.00 1.12
C ASP A 848 -47.76 47.43 -0.22
N PHE A 849 -48.18 46.21 -0.55
CA PHE A 849 -47.89 45.57 -1.83
C PHE A 849 -48.42 46.39 -3.00
N ALA A 850 -49.72 46.73 -2.97
CA ALA A 850 -50.36 47.52 -4.00
C ALA A 850 -49.76 48.93 -4.10
N ARG A 851 -49.45 49.56 -2.96
CA ARG A 851 -48.77 50.86 -2.94
C ARG A 851 -47.45 50.80 -3.68
N GLU A 852 -46.60 49.83 -3.40
CA GLU A 852 -45.28 49.70 -4.05
C GLU A 852 -45.41 49.44 -5.55
N VAL A 853 -46.30 48.52 -5.95
CA VAL A 853 -46.48 48.13 -7.35
C VAL A 853 -47.12 49.25 -8.19
N GLU A 854 -48.11 49.96 -7.64
CA GLU A 854 -48.81 51.06 -8.33
C GLU A 854 -48.00 52.36 -8.34
N HIS A 855 -47.48 52.81 -7.18
CA HIS A 855 -46.75 54.08 -7.10
C HIS A 855 -45.36 53.99 -7.73
N GLY A 856 -44.74 52.80 -7.72
CA GLY A 856 -43.46 52.58 -8.39
C GLY A 856 -43.53 52.59 -9.92
N GLN A 857 -44.74 52.68 -10.51
CA GLN A 857 -44.98 52.49 -11.95
C GLN A 857 -44.43 51.14 -12.49
N ILE A 858 -44.29 50.15 -11.61
CA ILE A 858 -43.76 48.82 -11.97
C ILE A 858 -44.91 47.87 -12.34
N LYS A 859 -46.16 48.18 -11.96
CA LYS A 859 -47.35 47.33 -12.18
C LYS A 859 -47.40 46.64 -13.55
N GLU A 860 -47.34 47.41 -14.63
CA GLU A 860 -47.45 46.85 -15.98
C GLU A 860 -46.27 45.94 -16.32
N LYS A 861 -45.05 46.35 -15.97
CA LYS A 861 -43.83 45.54 -16.17
C LYS A 861 -43.86 44.26 -15.36
N PHE A 862 -44.31 44.32 -14.11
CA PHE A 862 -44.40 43.19 -13.20
C PHE A 862 -45.42 42.16 -13.68
N ILE A 863 -46.65 42.60 -14.00
CA ILE A 863 -47.70 41.73 -14.54
C ILE A 863 -47.25 41.09 -15.85
N LYS A 864 -46.67 41.90 -16.75
CA LYS A 864 -46.12 41.40 -18.01
C LYS A 864 -45.03 40.36 -17.77
N ARG A 865 -44.10 40.60 -16.84
CA ARG A 865 -43.04 39.65 -16.45
C ARG A 865 -43.63 38.32 -15.98
N LEU A 866 -44.64 38.33 -15.11
CA LEU A 866 -45.28 37.09 -14.64
C LEU A 866 -45.88 36.27 -15.80
N VAL A 867 -46.56 36.93 -16.73
CA VAL A 867 -47.15 36.24 -17.90
C VAL A 867 -46.07 35.76 -18.87
N GLU A 868 -45.02 36.55 -19.11
CA GLU A 868 -43.88 36.15 -19.94
C GLU A 868 -43.17 34.92 -19.37
N VAL A 869 -42.95 34.87 -18.05
CA VAL A 869 -42.34 33.71 -17.38
C VAL A 869 -43.24 32.49 -17.47
N LEU A 870 -44.56 32.65 -17.31
CA LEU A 870 -45.53 31.57 -17.50
C LEU A 870 -45.49 31.02 -18.93
N ASN A 871 -45.40 31.91 -19.92
CA ASN A 871 -45.24 31.58 -21.35
C ASN A 871 -43.90 30.91 -21.66
N ALA A 872 -42.82 31.27 -20.97
CA ALA A 872 -41.53 30.61 -21.11
C ALA A 872 -41.56 29.17 -20.55
N HIS A 873 -42.36 28.92 -19.50
CA HIS A 873 -42.46 27.62 -18.82
C HIS A 873 -43.64 26.78 -19.29
N MET A 874 -44.06 26.91 -20.55
CA MET A 874 -45.18 26.18 -21.13
C MET A 874 -45.03 24.66 -21.08
N LYS A 875 -43.79 24.18 -21.17
CA LYS A 875 -43.44 22.81 -20.84
C LYS A 875 -42.96 22.79 -19.38
N PRO A 876 -43.57 21.99 -18.50
CA PRO A 876 -43.16 21.93 -17.11
C PRO A 876 -41.68 21.56 -17.00
N SER A 877 -40.95 22.34 -16.21
CA SER A 877 -39.52 22.16 -15.96
C SER A 877 -39.33 21.24 -14.77
N VAL A 878 -38.37 20.31 -14.88
CA VAL A 878 -37.94 19.46 -13.75
C VAL A 878 -37.22 20.29 -12.69
N HIS A 879 -36.55 21.38 -13.09
CA HIS A 879 -35.72 22.18 -12.20
C HIS A 879 -36.48 23.24 -11.40
N CYS A 880 -37.65 23.65 -11.87
CA CYS A 880 -38.51 24.64 -11.20
C CYS A 880 -39.99 24.20 -11.25
N PRO A 881 -40.34 23.08 -10.59
CA PRO A 881 -41.62 22.42 -10.77
C PRO A 881 -42.81 23.25 -10.27
N ARG A 882 -42.62 24.24 -9.39
CA ARG A 882 -43.72 25.07 -8.86
C ARG A 882 -43.81 26.42 -9.55
N ILE A 883 -42.95 26.76 -10.51
CA ILE A 883 -42.91 28.11 -11.09
C ILE A 883 -44.27 28.54 -11.69
N ARG A 884 -44.95 27.63 -12.40
CA ARG A 884 -46.30 27.89 -12.93
C ARG A 884 -47.31 28.07 -11.80
N ARG A 885 -47.24 27.22 -10.78
CA ARG A 885 -48.12 27.29 -9.61
C ARG A 885 -47.99 28.62 -8.89
N VAL A 886 -46.77 29.06 -8.56
CA VAL A 886 -46.55 30.31 -7.81
C VAL A 886 -47.01 31.52 -8.61
N ILE A 887 -46.86 31.53 -9.94
CA ILE A 887 -47.39 32.60 -10.79
C ILE A 887 -48.92 32.64 -10.77
N VAL A 888 -49.56 31.48 -10.91
CA VAL A 888 -51.03 31.40 -10.88
C VAL A 888 -51.57 31.80 -9.52
N GLN A 889 -50.94 31.38 -8.42
CA GLN A 889 -51.29 31.80 -7.07
C GLN A 889 -51.13 33.31 -6.89
N HIS A 890 -50.02 33.88 -7.36
CA HIS A 890 -49.77 35.31 -7.30
C HIS A 890 -50.84 36.11 -8.06
N ALA A 891 -51.22 35.66 -9.26
CA ALA A 891 -52.29 36.29 -10.04
C ALA A 891 -53.65 36.22 -9.33
N ILE A 892 -53.98 35.08 -8.71
CA ILE A 892 -55.21 34.92 -7.92
C ILE A 892 -55.24 35.94 -6.78
N TYR A 893 -54.18 36.05 -6.00
CA TYR A 893 -54.15 36.95 -4.84
C TYR A 893 -54.28 38.42 -5.24
N LEU A 894 -53.64 38.84 -6.34
CA LEU A 894 -53.82 40.19 -6.87
C LEU A 894 -55.28 40.46 -7.28
N MET A 895 -55.89 39.53 -8.01
CA MET A 895 -57.28 39.68 -8.47
C MET A 895 -58.30 39.60 -7.32
N GLU A 896 -58.02 38.83 -6.27
CA GLU A 896 -58.86 38.74 -5.08
C GLU A 896 -58.76 40.01 -4.22
N PHE A 897 -57.58 40.62 -4.13
CA PHE A 897 -57.40 41.89 -3.44
C PHE A 897 -58.08 43.05 -4.19
N ASN A 898 -57.82 43.19 -5.49
CA ASN A 898 -58.41 44.23 -6.31
C ASN A 898 -58.77 43.66 -7.69
N SER A 899 -60.08 43.61 -7.97
CA SER A 899 -60.56 42.99 -9.21
C SER A 899 -59.89 43.57 -10.44
N ARG A 900 -59.54 44.88 -10.45
CA ARG A 900 -58.96 45.61 -11.59
C ARG A 900 -57.69 44.98 -12.15
N TYR A 901 -56.94 44.20 -11.35
CA TYR A 901 -55.80 43.45 -11.84
C TYR A 901 -56.19 42.44 -12.92
N ALA A 902 -57.44 41.96 -12.95
CA ALA A 902 -57.89 41.05 -13.98
C ALA A 902 -57.93 41.71 -15.36
N ASN A 903 -58.32 42.98 -15.47
CA ASN A 903 -58.16 43.75 -16.70
C ASN A 903 -56.69 43.89 -17.14
N ASP A 904 -55.77 44.09 -16.19
CA ASP A 904 -54.34 44.20 -16.50
C ASP A 904 -53.77 42.85 -16.98
N PHE A 905 -54.14 41.73 -16.34
CA PHE A 905 -53.81 40.38 -16.81
C PHE A 905 -54.44 40.05 -18.18
N HIS A 906 -55.66 40.53 -18.44
CA HIS A 906 -56.33 40.35 -19.73
C HIS A 906 -55.57 41.04 -20.86
N LYS A 907 -55.10 42.28 -20.64
CA LYS A 907 -54.24 43.01 -21.61
C LYS A 907 -52.93 42.28 -21.90
N CYS A 908 -52.41 41.52 -20.93
CA CYS A 908 -51.21 40.70 -21.08
C CYS A 908 -51.46 39.28 -21.60
N TRP A 909 -52.68 38.94 -22.04
CA TRP A 909 -53.01 37.63 -22.63
C TRP A 909 -52.84 36.45 -21.65
N MET A 910 -53.14 36.70 -20.36
CA MET A 910 -53.08 35.68 -19.31
C MET A 910 -54.09 34.53 -19.53
N VAL A 911 -55.24 34.79 -20.16
CA VAL A 911 -56.27 33.77 -20.44
C VAL A 911 -55.72 32.67 -21.35
N GLU A 912 -55.00 33.07 -22.39
CA GLU A 912 -54.34 32.19 -23.35
C GLU A 912 -53.23 31.41 -22.66
N ALA A 913 -52.41 32.09 -21.84
CA ALA A 913 -51.35 31.46 -21.08
C ALA A 913 -51.90 30.36 -20.14
N LEU A 914 -52.92 30.67 -19.35
CA LEU A 914 -53.61 29.72 -18.46
C LEU A 914 -54.24 28.54 -19.23
N SER A 915 -54.83 28.81 -20.39
CA SER A 915 -55.41 27.77 -21.24
C SER A 915 -54.36 26.83 -21.83
N MET A 916 -53.12 27.29 -22.00
CA MET A 916 -52.02 26.43 -22.40
C MET A 916 -51.50 25.60 -21.22
N VAL A 917 -51.42 26.17 -20.01
CA VAL A 917 -51.07 25.42 -18.78
C VAL A 917 -52.04 24.25 -18.56
N GLU A 918 -53.34 24.48 -18.75
CA GLU A 918 -54.39 23.45 -18.66
C GLU A 918 -54.20 22.30 -19.66
N ARG A 919 -53.64 22.59 -20.85
CA ARG A 919 -53.35 21.59 -21.88
C ARG A 919 -52.06 20.81 -21.66
N THR A 920 -51.18 21.28 -20.77
CA THR A 920 -49.88 20.65 -20.49
C THR A 920 -49.72 20.30 -19.01
N PRO A 921 -50.63 19.51 -18.40
CA PRO A 921 -50.51 19.12 -17.00
C PRO A 921 -49.30 18.20 -16.80
N SER A 922 -48.59 18.35 -15.68
CA SER A 922 -47.56 17.41 -15.25
C SER A 922 -47.76 16.98 -13.81
N ARG A 923 -47.54 15.68 -13.55
CA ARG A 923 -47.59 15.13 -12.19
C ARG A 923 -46.53 15.77 -11.28
N ALA A 924 -45.44 16.28 -11.85
CA ALA A 924 -44.37 16.94 -11.11
C ALA A 924 -44.87 18.16 -10.29
N GLU A 925 -45.88 18.87 -10.80
CA GLU A 925 -46.40 20.12 -10.22
C GLU A 925 -47.38 19.90 -9.07
N ASN A 926 -47.73 18.64 -8.82
CA ASN A 926 -48.48 18.24 -7.64
C ASN A 926 -47.58 18.19 -6.40
N TYR A 927 -46.26 18.18 -6.56
CA TYR A 927 -45.31 18.04 -5.45
C TYR A 927 -44.54 19.33 -5.20
N ARG A 928 -44.26 19.64 -3.93
CA ARG A 928 -43.39 20.78 -3.57
C ARG A 928 -41.93 20.50 -3.85
N LEU A 929 -41.53 19.24 -3.78
CA LEU A 929 -40.14 18.81 -3.93
C LEU A 929 -40.07 17.63 -4.88
N LEU A 930 -39.05 17.62 -5.73
CA LEU A 930 -38.67 16.48 -6.53
C LEU A 930 -37.31 15.98 -6.07
N SER A 931 -37.21 14.69 -5.78
CA SER A 931 -35.95 13.99 -5.53
C SER A 931 -35.74 13.03 -6.70
N GLY A 932 -34.98 13.46 -7.71
CA GLY A 932 -34.91 12.76 -8.99
C GLY A 932 -36.26 12.73 -9.70
N ASP A 933 -36.77 11.54 -9.99
CA ASP A 933 -38.08 11.30 -10.62
C ASP A 933 -39.26 11.18 -9.62
N THR A 934 -38.95 11.29 -8.32
CA THR A 934 -39.90 10.99 -7.24
C THR A 934 -40.36 12.29 -6.58
N GLY A 935 -41.67 12.51 -6.57
CA GLY A 935 -42.29 13.66 -5.93
C GLY A 935 -42.53 13.47 -4.44
N LEU A 936 -42.26 14.51 -3.66
CA LEU A 936 -42.38 14.56 -2.20
C LEU A 936 -43.22 15.78 -1.80
N MET A 937 -43.91 15.67 -0.66
CA MET A 937 -44.80 16.71 -0.13
C MET A 937 -45.85 17.16 -1.16
N GLU A 938 -46.84 16.29 -1.40
CA GLU A 938 -47.94 16.59 -2.33
C GLU A 938 -48.78 17.78 -1.84
N HIS A 939 -49.10 18.69 -2.75
CA HIS A 939 -49.95 19.83 -2.52
C HIS A 939 -51.40 19.41 -2.29
N ASN A 940 -52.07 20.04 -1.31
CA ASN A 940 -53.48 19.76 -1.04
C ASN A 940 -54.42 20.21 -2.18
N THR A 941 -54.05 21.29 -2.88
CA THR A 941 -54.84 21.85 -4.00
C THR A 941 -54.11 21.60 -5.32
N PRO A 942 -54.72 20.93 -6.32
CA PRO A 942 -54.09 20.70 -7.62
C PRO A 942 -53.97 21.98 -8.45
N LEU A 943 -52.99 22.04 -9.35
CA LEU A 943 -52.77 23.22 -10.20
C LEU A 943 -53.99 23.54 -11.09
N THR A 944 -54.70 22.52 -11.55
CA THR A 944 -55.92 22.69 -12.37
C THR A 944 -57.01 23.47 -11.65
N ALA A 945 -57.18 23.26 -10.34
CA ALA A 945 -58.13 24.03 -9.52
C ALA A 945 -57.71 25.50 -9.42
N LEU A 946 -56.41 25.77 -9.28
CA LEU A 946 -55.88 27.14 -9.28
C LEU A 946 -56.08 27.83 -10.64
N VAL A 947 -55.83 27.13 -11.75
CA VAL A 947 -56.05 27.66 -13.10
C VAL A 947 -57.53 27.97 -13.33
N ALA A 948 -58.44 27.08 -12.91
CA ALA A 948 -59.87 27.31 -12.99
C ALA A 948 -60.30 28.54 -12.18
N ARG A 949 -59.77 28.69 -10.95
CA ARG A 949 -60.01 29.85 -10.09
C ARG A 949 -59.52 31.15 -10.72
N ALA A 950 -58.32 31.15 -11.30
CA ALA A 950 -57.77 32.33 -11.98
C ALA A 950 -58.65 32.76 -13.17
N LYS A 951 -59.09 31.80 -14.00
CA LYS A 951 -60.02 32.06 -15.11
C LYS A 951 -61.37 32.59 -14.64
N GLU A 952 -61.90 32.02 -13.56
CA GLU A 952 -63.16 32.48 -12.96
C GLU A 952 -63.07 33.95 -12.53
N LEU A 953 -62.00 34.34 -11.83
CA LEU A 953 -61.78 35.72 -11.38
C LEU A 953 -61.69 36.69 -12.56
N MET A 954 -61.00 36.32 -13.64
CA MET A 954 -60.95 37.13 -14.86
C MET A 954 -62.31 37.24 -15.57
N GLY A 955 -63.08 36.15 -15.62
CA GLY A 955 -64.40 36.13 -16.24
C GLY A 955 -65.41 37.03 -15.51
N ARG A 956 -65.36 37.05 -14.16
CA ARG A 956 -66.23 37.90 -13.33
C ARG A 956 -66.05 39.39 -13.66
N GLU A 957 -64.82 39.83 -13.88
CA GLU A 957 -64.57 41.24 -14.21
C GLU A 957 -64.98 41.59 -15.64
N TRP A 958 -64.81 40.68 -16.60
CA TRP A 958 -65.27 40.89 -17.98
C TRP A 958 -66.80 41.08 -18.06
N VAL A 959 -67.56 40.25 -17.33
CA VAL A 959 -69.03 40.40 -17.23
C VAL A 959 -69.40 41.72 -16.57
N ARG A 960 -68.68 42.11 -15.51
CA ARG A 960 -68.90 43.39 -14.81
C ARG A 960 -68.59 44.59 -15.72
N GLY A 961 -67.54 44.52 -16.53
CA GLY A 961 -67.17 45.52 -17.52
C GLY A 961 -68.26 45.71 -18.57
N ILE A 962 -68.80 44.61 -19.13
CA ILE A 962 -69.92 44.66 -20.08
C ILE A 962 -71.14 45.31 -19.43
N SER A 963 -71.51 44.89 -18.21
CA SER A 963 -72.66 45.43 -17.49
C SER A 963 -72.53 46.91 -17.11
N SER A 964 -71.32 47.47 -17.14
CA SER A 964 -71.08 48.90 -16.89
C SER A 964 -71.09 49.76 -18.16
N VAL A 965 -70.99 49.13 -19.34
CA VAL A 965 -70.99 49.80 -20.65
C VAL A 965 -72.38 49.75 -21.30
N THR A 966 -73.17 48.71 -21.00
CA THR A 966 -74.61 48.65 -21.28
C THR A 966 -75.40 49.48 -20.28
#